data_AF-A0A2R6LGI8-F1
#
_entry.id   AF-A0A2R6LGI8-F1
#
_cell.length_a   1.000
_cell.length_b   1.000
_cell.length_c   1.000
_cell.angle_alpha   90.00
_cell.angle_beta   90.00
_cell.angle_gamma   90.00
#
_symmetry.space_group_name_H-M   'P 1'
#
loop_
_entity.id
_entity.type
_entity.pdbx_description
1 polymer ?
#
loop_
_entity_poly.entity_id
_entity_poly.type
_entity_poly.pdbx_seq_one_letter_code
_entity_poly.pdbx_strand_id
1 'polypeptide(L)'
;MDYGDLVDVYERLTATDADTEKRAILAETLADADGDRLPLFVKLLRGNLFAAHRSDDLGVSSSLTAEAVAKTTGVSPDAIEEDWKETGDLGGAAERAVANAPQETLFSESLTVERVHDELRALAGYEGEGSERRRVDAVAGLVADADPVEAKYVVRTALGHLRIGVGEGTVRDALADAFLDGSPAAVDAVERAYQVTNDYTLVAETARDEGREGLDALDVELFRPVGAMLAVDSDGLADGVESVADDPEDVLAESKYDGARCVSGFTPVYTRSGMKVMRDLQPGEKVLTHTGRFRTVQSKNRRAIDSDERVFSFSTYLGETFKITEGHELLVARSGGDAWLPVEKISGDDWVVFPLPSPEVDDSLSEPLVLSTTGNYTKEFDPNERFFRFLGYWVGDGTSNRYNRNRRVGLMFNNDDPELREEYREIVTTELGISPENVCSYDHGGATELYWTDRPMFEWLSRNFRKQTQDGWRDKRVPDWFWNLSQSQFEGFLRGWEEADGHVDDFGRRSVTTKERALASKMQLIGLHHDTVMGVTRQRIDGNTYYKLTITLSDDYARIVDDKIEVRILEHEELSRSSPREVDPRQKVYDIQVKGDESYCAPLLTLHNCQIHRDGDEVRVYTRRLEDVTEQFPDVVRAVREHVDADRALLDGEVVGYDPETREPVPFQTFSRRIRRKYDIPEIAEEIPVVVYLFDCLYLAGETLLDRPLRERVDRLESVLSPAEYELERAASRRYADGGETGLRELYEETLAVGHEGLMLKNLDAAYQPGRRVGRMTKVKPVMEPLDLVVTRARYSEGRRSSMLGRLYLACRGPDGEGEDDLREVGRLSTGYTDAELADLTDRLEELVTERDGREVRLAPEVVLEVAYEEIQASPEYDSGYALRFPRFERVREDLAPSNADTVERVERLYEEQ
;
A
#
# COMPACT_ATOMS: atom_id res chain seq x y z
N MET A 1 -7.92 32.77 21.87
CA MET A 1 -6.59 33.02 21.26
C MET A 1 -6.82 33.60 19.88
N ASP A 2 -6.03 34.56 19.40
CA ASP A 2 -6.20 35.03 18.02
C ASP A 2 -5.84 33.89 17.07
N TYR A 3 -6.63 33.68 16.02
CA TYR A 3 -6.43 32.57 15.10
C TYR A 3 -5.13 32.70 14.30
N GLY A 4 -4.74 33.93 13.94
CA GLY A 4 -3.43 34.26 13.38
C GLY A 4 -2.24 33.68 14.15
N ASP A 5 -2.27 33.66 15.49
CA ASP A 5 -1.16 33.09 16.30
C ASP A 5 -0.98 31.57 16.01
N LEU A 6 -2.08 30.85 15.80
CA LEU A 6 -2.06 29.43 15.44
C LEU A 6 -1.62 29.23 13.98
N VAL A 7 -2.06 30.11 13.09
CA VAL A 7 -1.69 30.11 11.67
C VAL A 7 -0.20 30.35 11.47
N ASP A 8 0.42 31.24 12.25
CA ASP A 8 1.86 31.48 12.22
C ASP A 8 2.65 30.20 12.57
N VAL A 9 2.15 29.39 13.49
CA VAL A 9 2.74 28.09 13.83
C VAL A 9 2.61 27.12 12.66
N TYR A 10 1.43 27.06 12.02
CA TYR A 10 1.24 26.22 10.83
C TYR A 10 2.19 26.59 9.70
N GLU A 11 2.35 27.88 9.41
CA GLU A 11 3.28 28.36 8.38
C GLU A 11 4.73 27.97 8.70
N ARG A 12 5.16 28.12 9.96
CA ARG A 12 6.49 27.66 10.42
C ARG A 12 6.68 26.15 10.23
N LEU A 13 5.66 25.34 10.50
CA LEU A 13 5.72 23.89 10.33
C LEU A 13 5.77 23.49 8.85
N THR A 14 5.05 24.19 7.98
CA THR A 14 5.08 23.95 6.53
C THR A 14 6.36 24.45 5.85
N ALA A 15 7.11 25.35 6.49
CA ALA A 15 8.35 25.91 5.93
C ALA A 15 9.57 24.96 6.00
N THR A 16 9.44 23.80 6.68
CA THR A 16 10.51 22.81 6.81
C THR A 16 10.00 21.40 6.51
N ASP A 17 10.84 20.58 5.89
CA ASP A 17 10.59 19.16 5.64
C ASP A 17 11.23 18.25 6.70
N ALA A 18 12.03 18.82 7.61
CA ALA A 18 12.78 18.03 8.60
C ALA A 18 11.92 17.71 9.83
N ASP A 19 11.63 16.43 10.06
CA ASP A 19 10.84 15.95 11.22
C ASP A 19 11.39 16.45 12.56
N THR A 20 12.72 16.54 12.68
CA THR A 20 13.39 17.03 13.89
C THR A 20 13.16 18.53 14.14
N GLU A 21 13.06 19.33 13.08
CA GLU A 21 12.78 20.77 13.18
C GLU A 21 11.30 21.01 13.49
N LYS A 22 10.40 20.27 12.85
CA LYS A 22 8.96 20.29 13.17
C LYS A 22 8.71 19.94 14.63
N ARG A 23 9.35 18.88 15.12
CA ARG A 23 9.30 18.49 16.54
C ARG A 23 9.74 19.63 17.46
N ALA A 24 10.84 20.32 17.14
CA ALA A 24 11.31 21.45 17.93
C ALA A 24 10.34 22.64 17.91
N ILE A 25 9.79 23.01 16.75
CA ILE A 25 8.78 24.07 16.60
C ILE A 25 7.54 23.76 17.45
N LEU A 26 7.05 22.51 17.38
CA LEU A 26 5.90 22.07 18.18
C LEU A 26 6.23 22.11 19.67
N ALA A 27 7.38 21.61 20.09
CA ALA A 27 7.75 21.58 21.50
C ALA A 27 7.86 22.99 22.10
N GLU A 28 8.48 23.93 21.38
CA GLU A 28 8.53 25.36 21.75
C GLU A 28 7.11 25.94 21.88
N THR A 29 6.28 25.74 20.86
CA THR A 29 4.91 26.28 20.85
C THR A 29 4.04 25.70 21.96
N LEU A 30 4.17 24.40 22.24
CA LEU A 30 3.45 23.72 23.32
C LEU A 30 3.88 24.26 24.68
N ALA A 31 5.18 24.46 24.90
CA ALA A 31 5.70 25.01 26.15
C ALA A 31 5.21 26.46 26.39
N ASP A 32 5.05 27.25 25.33
CA ASP A 32 4.57 28.63 25.39
C ASP A 32 3.03 28.76 25.46
N ALA A 33 2.29 27.66 25.25
CA ALA A 33 0.82 27.67 25.27
C ALA A 33 0.26 27.71 26.71
N ASP A 34 -0.02 28.92 27.20
CA ASP A 34 -0.60 29.14 28.54
C ASP A 34 -2.01 28.52 28.73
N GLY A 35 -2.24 27.90 29.91
CA GLY A 35 -3.57 27.63 30.50
C GLY A 35 -4.60 27.03 29.54
N ASP A 36 -5.60 27.85 29.17
CA ASP A 36 -6.76 27.49 28.34
C ASP A 36 -6.43 27.34 26.84
N ARG A 37 -5.21 27.71 26.40
CA ARG A 37 -4.81 27.69 24.98
C ARG A 37 -4.26 26.33 24.54
N LEU A 38 -3.54 25.64 25.43
CA LEU A 38 -2.94 24.33 25.15
C LEU A 38 -3.96 23.29 24.65
N PRO A 39 -5.14 23.13 25.26
CA PRO A 39 -6.09 22.08 24.86
C PRO A 39 -6.60 22.27 23.45
N LEU A 40 -6.87 23.53 23.10
CA LEU A 40 -7.41 23.95 21.83
C LEU A 40 -6.34 23.87 20.72
N PHE A 41 -5.11 24.28 21.04
CA PHE A 41 -3.95 24.15 20.16
C PHE A 41 -3.69 22.67 19.81
N VAL A 42 -3.63 21.78 20.80
CA VAL A 42 -3.37 20.34 20.58
C VAL A 42 -4.47 19.68 19.76
N LYS A 43 -5.74 20.07 19.98
CA LYS A 43 -6.87 19.56 19.21
C LYS A 43 -6.77 19.94 17.74
N LEU A 44 -6.46 21.20 17.47
CA LEU A 44 -6.35 21.73 16.11
C LEU A 44 -5.04 21.38 15.42
N LEU A 45 -3.97 20.99 16.14
CA LEU A 45 -2.71 20.56 15.53
C LEU A 45 -2.88 19.40 14.53
N ARG A 46 -3.91 18.56 14.70
CA ARG A 46 -4.17 17.45 13.79
C ARG A 46 -5.27 17.70 12.77
N GLY A 47 -5.91 18.87 12.80
CA GLY A 47 -7.08 19.14 11.96
C GLY A 47 -8.33 18.34 12.37
N ASN A 48 -8.32 17.73 13.55
CA ASN A 48 -9.42 16.92 14.06
C ASN A 48 -10.28 17.75 15.02
N LEU A 49 -11.56 17.93 14.69
CA LEU A 49 -12.52 18.67 15.53
C LEU A 49 -13.22 17.78 16.58
N PHE A 50 -13.04 16.46 16.48
CA PHE A 50 -13.62 15.46 17.36
C PHE A 50 -12.55 14.53 17.94
N ALA A 51 -12.86 13.87 19.05
CA ALA A 51 -12.00 12.83 19.60
C ALA A 51 -11.94 11.63 18.65
N ALA A 52 -10.84 10.86 18.65
CA ALA A 52 -10.60 9.79 17.68
C ALA A 52 -11.68 8.69 17.67
N HIS A 53 -12.39 8.49 18.78
CA HIS A 53 -13.46 7.50 18.93
C HIS A 53 -14.85 8.03 18.56
N ARG A 54 -14.95 9.26 18.03
CA ARG A 54 -16.19 9.86 17.56
C ARG A 54 -16.17 9.97 16.04
N SER A 55 -17.18 9.40 15.39
CA SER A 55 -17.32 9.33 13.93
C SER A 55 -18.17 10.47 13.35
N ASP A 56 -18.16 11.65 13.97
CA ASP A 56 -18.99 12.78 13.52
C ASP A 56 -18.43 13.36 12.21
N ASP A 57 -19.23 13.30 11.15
CA ASP A 57 -18.94 13.95 9.88
C ASP A 57 -19.45 15.40 9.92
N LEU A 58 -18.59 16.37 9.59
CA LEU A 58 -18.98 17.78 9.48
C LEU A 58 -20.05 18.00 8.40
N GLY A 59 -20.14 17.08 7.43
CA GLY A 59 -21.11 17.11 6.34
C GLY A 59 -20.85 18.24 5.34
N VAL A 60 -19.62 18.76 5.29
CA VAL A 60 -19.22 19.82 4.35
C VAL A 60 -18.41 19.17 3.23
N SER A 61 -18.90 19.29 1.99
CA SER A 61 -18.18 18.82 0.80
C SER A 61 -17.11 19.82 0.33
N SER A 62 -16.12 19.42 -0.48
CA SER A 62 -15.20 20.38 -1.09
C SER A 62 -15.96 21.33 -2.02
N SER A 63 -17.04 20.83 -2.65
CA SER A 63 -17.97 21.64 -3.44
C SER A 63 -18.74 22.65 -2.57
N LEU A 64 -19.26 22.24 -1.41
CA LEU A 64 -19.94 23.14 -0.46
C LEU A 64 -18.97 24.18 0.12
N THR A 65 -17.71 23.80 0.33
CA THR A 65 -16.66 24.70 0.82
C THR A 65 -16.26 25.71 -0.25
N ALA A 66 -16.12 25.28 -1.51
CA ALA A 66 -15.86 26.16 -2.64
C ALA A 66 -17.04 27.13 -2.87
N GLU A 67 -18.28 26.66 -2.70
CA GLU A 67 -19.47 27.52 -2.71
C GLU A 67 -19.40 28.59 -1.59
N ALA A 68 -18.96 28.22 -0.39
CA ALA A 68 -18.79 29.14 0.73
C ALA A 68 -17.72 30.22 0.44
N VAL A 69 -16.58 29.83 -0.16
CA VAL A 69 -15.53 30.77 -0.59
C VAL A 69 -16.04 31.70 -1.68
N ALA A 70 -16.68 31.18 -2.73
CA ALA A 70 -17.22 31.97 -3.84
C ALA A 70 -18.27 32.98 -3.37
N LYS A 71 -19.18 32.53 -2.50
CA LYS A 71 -20.23 33.37 -1.91
C LYS A 71 -19.68 34.55 -1.13
N THR A 72 -18.53 34.38 -0.50
CA THR A 72 -17.92 35.36 0.41
C THR A 72 -17.02 36.35 -0.30
N THR A 73 -16.13 35.85 -1.16
CA THR A 73 -15.15 36.68 -1.86
C THR A 73 -15.73 37.36 -3.09
N GLY A 74 -16.85 36.84 -3.62
CA GLY A 74 -17.44 37.27 -4.89
C GLY A 74 -16.63 36.83 -6.12
N VAL A 75 -15.58 36.03 -5.92
CA VAL A 75 -14.82 35.39 -6.99
C VAL A 75 -15.69 34.30 -7.63
N SER A 76 -15.67 34.20 -8.96
CA SER A 76 -16.46 33.19 -9.67
C SER A 76 -16.00 31.78 -9.31
N PRO A 77 -16.92 30.80 -9.20
CA PRO A 77 -16.55 29.40 -8.95
C PRO A 77 -15.46 28.87 -9.89
N ASP A 78 -15.54 29.20 -11.19
CA ASP A 78 -14.54 28.79 -12.19
C ASP A 78 -13.12 29.29 -11.86
N ALA A 79 -13.00 30.50 -11.32
CA ALA A 79 -11.70 31.09 -10.95
C ALA A 79 -11.16 30.48 -9.64
N ILE A 80 -12.04 30.14 -8.70
CA ILE A 80 -11.64 29.38 -7.49
C ILE A 80 -11.19 27.97 -7.87
N GLU A 81 -11.84 27.35 -8.86
CA GLU A 81 -11.43 26.03 -9.35
C GLU A 81 -10.07 26.08 -10.06
N GLU A 82 -9.80 27.13 -10.84
CA GLU A 82 -8.49 27.39 -11.46
C GLU A 82 -7.41 27.61 -10.40
N ASP A 83 -7.66 28.48 -9.43
CA ASP A 83 -6.74 28.72 -8.31
C ASP A 83 -6.49 27.45 -7.47
N TRP A 84 -7.52 26.60 -7.29
CA TRP A 84 -7.38 25.32 -6.60
C TRP A 84 -6.45 24.38 -7.37
N LYS A 85 -6.58 24.26 -8.68
CA LYS A 85 -5.66 23.45 -9.50
C LYS A 85 -4.22 23.94 -9.40
N GLU A 86 -4.02 25.26 -9.44
CA GLU A 86 -2.67 25.84 -9.36
C GLU A 86 -2.02 25.72 -7.98
N THR A 87 -2.81 25.82 -6.91
CA THR A 87 -2.31 25.72 -5.53
C THR A 87 -2.23 24.27 -5.04
N GLY A 88 -2.91 23.34 -5.70
CA GLY A 88 -3.02 21.94 -5.30
C GLY A 88 -4.00 21.68 -4.15
N ASP A 89 -4.66 22.73 -3.62
CA ASP A 89 -5.59 22.66 -2.49
C ASP A 89 -6.61 23.80 -2.39
N LEU A 90 -7.81 23.51 -1.89
CA LEU A 90 -8.88 24.53 -1.79
C LEU A 90 -8.56 25.61 -0.76
N GLY A 91 -7.70 25.33 0.23
CA GLY A 91 -7.21 26.34 1.16
C GLY A 91 -6.30 27.36 0.49
N GLY A 92 -5.34 26.91 -0.31
CA GLY A 92 -4.52 27.80 -1.15
C GLY A 92 -5.36 28.65 -2.12
N ALA A 93 -6.41 28.06 -2.69
CA ALA A 93 -7.38 28.81 -3.50
C ALA A 93 -8.14 29.86 -2.69
N ALA A 94 -8.55 29.52 -1.46
CA ALA A 94 -9.23 30.45 -0.56
C ALA A 94 -8.33 31.62 -0.17
N GLU A 95 -7.03 31.38 0.08
CA GLU A 95 -6.04 32.44 0.33
C GLU A 95 -5.99 33.45 -0.82
N ARG A 96 -5.85 32.95 -2.06
CA ARG A 96 -5.85 33.80 -3.26
C ARG A 96 -7.16 34.52 -3.48
N ALA A 97 -8.28 33.85 -3.26
CA ALA A 97 -9.61 34.42 -3.43
C ALA A 97 -9.89 35.55 -2.43
N VAL A 98 -9.45 35.40 -1.17
CA VAL A 98 -9.55 36.45 -0.15
C VAL A 98 -8.58 37.59 -0.44
N ALA A 99 -7.33 37.28 -0.82
CA ALA A 99 -6.33 38.30 -1.16
C ALA A 99 -6.72 39.19 -2.35
N ASN A 100 -7.44 38.61 -3.32
CA ASN A 100 -7.85 39.27 -4.56
C ASN A 100 -9.35 39.57 -4.62
N ALA A 101 -10.04 39.53 -3.47
CA ALA A 101 -11.50 39.63 -3.42
C ALA A 101 -11.99 40.93 -4.07
N PRO A 102 -12.84 40.87 -5.12
CA PRO A 102 -13.44 42.05 -5.74
C PRO A 102 -14.44 42.77 -4.81
N GLN A 103 -14.87 42.11 -3.73
CA GLN A 103 -15.72 42.68 -2.69
C GLN A 103 -14.89 42.92 -1.41
N GLU A 104 -14.77 44.18 -0.99
CA GLU A 104 -14.25 44.49 0.35
C GLU A 104 -15.34 44.27 1.40
N THR A 105 -15.03 43.51 2.45
CA THR A 105 -15.86 43.37 3.64
C THR A 105 -15.90 44.70 4.40
N LEU A 106 -17.11 45.27 4.55
CA LEU A 106 -17.30 46.57 5.22
C LEU A 106 -16.99 46.52 6.72
N PHE A 107 -17.06 45.33 7.31
CA PHE A 107 -16.77 45.01 8.70
C PHE A 107 -16.25 43.56 8.76
N SER A 108 -15.15 43.33 9.46
CA SER A 108 -14.67 42.00 9.83
C SER A 108 -14.44 41.95 11.35
N GLU A 109 -14.67 40.79 11.95
CA GLU A 109 -14.29 40.50 13.33
C GLU A 109 -13.04 39.62 13.33
N SER A 110 -12.03 39.93 14.14
CA SER A 110 -10.84 39.09 14.25
C SER A 110 -11.21 37.66 14.64
N LEU A 111 -10.71 36.67 13.89
CA LEU A 111 -10.96 35.27 14.18
C LEU A 111 -10.23 34.86 15.46
N THR A 112 -10.94 34.08 16.26
CA THR A 112 -10.35 33.39 17.41
C THR A 112 -10.36 31.90 17.15
N VAL A 113 -9.37 31.21 17.71
CA VAL A 113 -9.25 29.76 17.61
C VAL A 113 -10.52 29.07 18.13
N GLU A 114 -11.11 29.59 19.22
CA GLU A 114 -12.33 29.08 19.84
C GLU A 114 -13.53 29.19 18.88
N ARG A 115 -13.67 30.35 18.23
CA ARG A 115 -14.75 30.59 17.26
C ARG A 115 -14.64 29.66 16.04
N VAL A 116 -13.44 29.52 15.46
CA VAL A 116 -13.22 28.60 14.32
C VAL A 116 -13.54 27.17 14.71
N HIS A 117 -13.04 26.70 15.86
CA HIS A 117 -13.32 25.36 16.37
C HIS A 117 -14.82 25.12 16.60
N ASP A 118 -15.49 26.01 17.34
CA ASP A 118 -16.88 25.79 17.76
C ASP A 118 -17.86 25.89 16.58
N GLU A 119 -17.66 26.84 15.67
CA GLU A 119 -18.51 27.01 14.49
C GLU A 119 -18.35 25.84 13.51
N LEU A 120 -17.13 25.37 13.25
CA LEU A 120 -16.91 24.19 12.39
C LEU A 120 -17.46 22.92 13.05
N ARG A 121 -17.26 22.74 14.35
CA ARG A 121 -17.78 21.57 15.06
C ARG A 121 -19.31 21.51 15.06
N ALA A 122 -20.00 22.65 15.11
CA ALA A 122 -21.45 22.71 15.09
C ALA A 122 -22.07 22.17 13.79
N LEU A 123 -21.30 22.10 12.70
CA LEU A 123 -21.77 21.64 11.38
C LEU A 123 -22.23 20.18 11.38
N ALA A 124 -21.60 19.33 12.20
CA ALA A 124 -21.99 17.93 12.35
C ALA A 124 -23.43 17.77 12.88
N GLY A 125 -23.93 18.73 13.66
CA GLY A 125 -25.29 18.73 14.18
C GLY A 125 -26.36 19.25 13.21
N TYR A 126 -25.99 19.66 11.99
CA TYR A 126 -26.95 20.22 11.04
C TYR A 126 -27.69 19.11 10.27
N GLU A 127 -28.92 18.79 10.69
CA GLU A 127 -29.73 17.78 10.00
C GLU A 127 -30.99 18.38 9.35
N GLY A 128 -31.62 17.59 8.47
CA GLY A 128 -32.89 17.91 7.81
C GLY A 128 -32.77 18.84 6.60
N GLU A 129 -33.94 19.27 6.10
CA GLU A 129 -34.07 20.13 4.92
C GLU A 129 -33.34 21.47 5.14
N GLY A 130 -32.49 21.86 4.17
CA GLY A 130 -31.70 23.09 4.24
C GLY A 130 -30.45 23.02 5.14
N SER A 131 -30.06 21.84 5.63
CA SER A 131 -28.83 21.65 6.40
C SER A 131 -27.56 21.99 5.61
N GLU A 132 -27.47 21.60 4.33
CA GLU A 132 -26.36 21.95 3.43
C GLU A 132 -26.14 23.47 3.34
N ARG A 133 -27.21 24.22 3.08
CA ARG A 133 -27.14 25.69 3.02
C ARG A 133 -26.63 26.31 4.33
N ARG A 134 -27.08 25.80 5.47
CA ARG A 134 -26.59 26.28 6.78
C ARG A 134 -25.09 26.00 6.97
N ARG A 135 -24.57 24.89 6.44
CA ARG A 135 -23.13 24.59 6.47
C ARG A 135 -22.34 25.57 5.60
N VAL A 136 -22.80 25.81 4.37
CA VAL A 136 -22.20 26.82 3.47
C VAL A 136 -22.20 28.19 4.12
N ASP A 137 -23.32 28.61 4.72
CA ASP A 137 -23.47 29.91 5.37
C ASP A 137 -22.50 30.09 6.55
N ALA A 138 -22.27 29.04 7.35
CA ALA A 138 -21.36 29.07 8.49
C ALA A 138 -19.89 29.15 8.05
N VAL A 139 -19.46 28.31 7.10
CA VAL A 139 -18.08 28.35 6.57
C VAL A 139 -17.81 29.69 5.87
N ALA A 140 -18.78 30.21 5.12
CA ALA A 140 -18.69 31.53 4.50
C ALA A 140 -18.49 32.65 5.53
N GLY A 141 -19.17 32.56 6.67
CA GLY A 141 -19.00 33.52 7.79
C GLY A 141 -17.58 33.55 8.33
N LEU A 142 -16.97 32.38 8.54
CA LEU A 142 -15.57 32.29 9.00
C LEU A 142 -14.58 32.83 7.96
N VAL A 143 -14.77 32.51 6.68
CA VAL A 143 -13.91 33.00 5.58
C VAL A 143 -14.04 34.51 5.40
N ALA A 144 -15.21 35.11 5.67
CA ALA A 144 -15.43 36.55 5.52
C ALA A 144 -14.62 37.38 6.53
N ASP A 145 -14.37 36.79 7.70
CA ASP A 145 -13.67 37.40 8.82
C ASP A 145 -12.16 37.10 8.83
N ALA A 146 -11.71 36.14 8.00
CA ALA A 146 -10.33 35.71 7.89
C ALA A 146 -9.48 36.65 7.04
N ASP A 147 -8.21 36.84 7.43
CA ASP A 147 -7.18 37.28 6.48
C ASP A 147 -6.85 36.17 5.44
N PRO A 148 -6.07 36.45 4.38
CA PRO A 148 -5.78 35.45 3.35
C PRO A 148 -5.18 34.14 3.90
N VAL A 149 -4.22 34.24 4.82
CA VAL A 149 -3.52 33.05 5.35
C VAL A 149 -4.43 32.33 6.35
N GLU A 150 -5.22 33.06 7.14
CA GLU A 150 -6.24 32.48 8.00
C GLU A 150 -7.30 31.71 7.18
N ALA A 151 -7.74 32.24 6.04
CA ALA A 151 -8.74 31.62 5.19
C ALA A 151 -8.26 30.26 4.65
N LYS A 152 -6.97 30.15 4.29
CA LYS A 152 -6.32 28.89 3.91
C LYS A 152 -6.53 27.81 4.97
N TYR A 153 -6.22 28.14 6.22
CA TYR A 153 -6.28 27.17 7.31
C TYR A 153 -7.71 26.91 7.82
N VAL A 154 -8.61 27.90 7.75
CA VAL A 154 -10.05 27.67 8.02
C VAL A 154 -10.60 26.62 7.05
N VAL A 155 -10.34 26.78 5.76
CA VAL A 155 -10.78 25.84 4.72
C VAL A 155 -10.13 24.48 4.88
N ARG A 156 -8.82 24.41 5.12
CA ARG A 156 -8.12 23.15 5.38
C ARG A 156 -8.64 22.41 6.62
N THR A 157 -8.99 23.13 7.68
CA THR A 157 -9.61 22.56 8.89
C THR A 157 -11.02 22.05 8.62
N ALA A 158 -11.84 22.80 7.89
CA ALA A 158 -13.19 22.39 7.50
C ALA A 158 -13.20 21.11 6.63
N LEU A 159 -12.13 20.90 5.86
CA LEU A 159 -11.92 19.71 5.02
C LEU A 159 -11.17 18.57 5.74
N GLY A 160 -10.78 18.75 7.01
CA GLY A 160 -10.08 17.72 7.79
C GLY A 160 -8.62 17.46 7.39
N HIS A 161 -8.02 18.29 6.53
CA HIS A 161 -6.64 18.10 6.03
C HIS A 161 -5.81 19.38 6.15
N LEU A 162 -5.07 19.54 7.24
CA LEU A 162 -4.23 20.72 7.47
C LEU A 162 -2.99 20.82 6.59
N ARG A 163 -2.48 19.68 6.09
CA ARG A 163 -1.26 19.59 5.26
C ARG A 163 -0.02 20.25 5.87
N ILE A 164 0.11 20.20 7.20
CA ILE A 164 1.27 20.78 7.93
C ILE A 164 2.43 19.78 8.13
N GLY A 165 2.26 18.54 7.65
CA GLY A 165 3.27 17.48 7.73
C GLY A 165 3.63 17.08 9.16
N VAL A 166 2.65 17.03 10.06
CA VAL A 166 2.78 16.62 11.45
C VAL A 166 2.00 15.31 11.67
N GLY A 167 2.71 14.24 12.02
CA GLY A 167 2.12 12.93 12.34
C GLY A 167 1.99 12.68 13.85
N GLU A 168 1.33 11.59 14.24
CA GLU A 168 1.14 11.23 15.66
C GLU A 168 2.46 11.10 16.42
N GLY A 169 3.47 10.47 15.80
CA GLY A 169 4.80 10.35 16.39
C GLY A 169 5.47 11.69 16.66
N THR A 170 5.27 12.67 15.77
CA THR A 170 5.82 14.03 15.93
C THR A 170 5.15 14.76 17.09
N VAL A 171 3.82 14.63 17.24
CA VAL A 171 3.08 15.23 18.37
C VAL A 171 3.48 14.57 19.70
N ARG A 172 3.54 13.24 19.75
CA ARG A 172 4.00 12.48 20.92
C ARG A 172 5.38 12.96 21.38
N ASP A 173 6.32 13.01 20.45
CA ASP A 173 7.70 13.39 20.73
C ASP A 173 7.80 14.85 21.20
N ALA A 174 7.03 15.76 20.58
CA ALA A 174 7.00 17.16 20.96
C ALA A 174 6.40 17.39 22.35
N LEU A 175 5.38 16.63 22.76
CA LEU A 175 4.81 16.67 24.11
C LEU A 175 5.83 16.20 25.17
N ALA A 176 6.58 15.13 24.85
CA ALA A 176 7.64 14.65 25.73
C ALA A 176 8.79 15.67 25.88
N ASP A 177 9.11 16.42 24.83
CA ASP A 177 10.10 17.50 24.89
C ASP A 177 9.60 18.73 25.62
N ALA A 178 8.35 19.13 25.40
CA ALA A 178 7.78 20.36 25.93
C ALA A 178 7.55 20.29 27.44
N PHE A 179 7.01 19.17 27.94
CA PHE A 179 6.50 19.07 29.31
C PHE A 179 7.26 18.08 30.19
N LEU A 180 8.16 17.27 29.63
CA LEU A 180 8.97 16.28 30.36
C LEU A 180 10.46 16.53 30.10
N ASP A 181 11.25 15.45 29.93
CA ASP A 181 12.71 15.51 29.72
C ASP A 181 13.15 15.04 28.32
N GLY A 182 12.20 14.77 27.42
CA GLY A 182 12.46 14.26 26.06
C GLY A 182 13.12 12.87 26.01
N SER A 183 13.28 12.20 27.16
CA SER A 183 13.91 10.88 27.21
C SER A 183 13.03 9.80 26.57
N PRO A 184 13.59 8.65 26.16
CA PRO A 184 12.78 7.52 25.69
C PRO A 184 11.67 7.12 26.66
N ALA A 185 11.92 7.24 27.97
CA ALA A 185 10.93 6.94 29.00
C ALA A 185 9.81 7.99 29.08
N ALA A 186 10.08 9.26 28.77
CA ALA A 186 9.06 10.29 28.64
C ALA A 186 8.20 10.08 27.39
N VAL A 187 8.84 9.73 26.26
CA VAL A 187 8.13 9.37 25.02
C VAL A 187 7.22 8.16 25.25
N ASP A 188 7.71 7.12 25.93
CA ASP A 188 6.92 5.94 26.28
C ASP A 188 5.72 6.29 27.18
N ALA A 189 5.88 7.20 28.14
CA ALA A 189 4.80 7.64 29.03
C ALA A 189 3.71 8.41 28.26
N VAL A 190 4.09 9.34 27.38
CA VAL A 190 3.16 10.06 26.50
C VAL A 190 2.43 9.09 25.56
N GLU A 191 3.16 8.13 24.99
CA GLU A 191 2.56 7.10 24.12
C GLU A 191 1.56 6.23 24.88
N ARG A 192 1.93 5.70 26.05
CA ARG A 192 1.02 4.90 26.90
C ARG A 192 -0.24 5.70 27.22
N ALA A 193 -0.09 6.94 27.68
CA ALA A 193 -1.21 7.80 28.02
C ALA A 193 -2.12 8.06 26.82
N TYR A 194 -1.56 8.33 25.63
CA TYR A 194 -2.36 8.46 24.41
C TYR A 194 -3.06 7.16 24.03
N GLN A 195 -2.43 6.00 24.17
CA GLN A 195 -3.04 4.73 23.79
C GLN A 195 -4.27 4.34 24.64
N VAL A 196 -4.32 4.77 25.91
CA VAL A 196 -5.47 4.49 26.81
C VAL A 196 -6.53 5.59 26.76
N THR A 197 -6.20 6.79 26.28
CA THR A 197 -7.13 7.94 26.23
C THR A 197 -7.63 8.27 24.82
N ASN A 198 -6.79 8.03 23.81
CA ASN A 198 -6.89 8.51 22.43
C ASN A 198 -7.12 10.02 22.33
N ASP A 199 -6.56 10.76 23.29
CA ASP A 199 -6.79 12.19 23.42
C ASP A 199 -5.49 12.92 23.79
N TYR A 200 -4.80 13.43 22.77
CA TYR A 200 -3.59 14.21 22.99
C TYR A 200 -3.85 15.49 23.79
N THR A 201 -5.07 16.04 23.79
CA THR A 201 -5.40 17.21 24.62
C THR A 201 -5.27 16.86 26.10
N LEU A 202 -5.92 15.77 26.53
CA LEU A 202 -5.82 15.29 27.91
C LEU A 202 -4.38 14.92 28.28
N VAL A 203 -3.66 14.25 27.37
CA VAL A 203 -2.25 13.89 27.58
C VAL A 203 -1.39 15.13 27.74
N ALA A 204 -1.59 16.18 26.94
CA ALA A 204 -0.82 17.41 27.01
C ALA A 204 -1.07 18.18 28.32
N GLU A 205 -2.33 18.33 28.73
CA GLU A 205 -2.70 18.97 30.00
C GLU A 205 -2.08 18.21 31.18
N THR A 206 -2.22 16.88 31.19
CA THR A 206 -1.69 16.03 32.25
C THR A 206 -0.16 16.09 32.30
N ALA A 207 0.51 16.04 31.15
CA ALA A 207 1.97 16.17 31.08
C ALA A 207 2.44 17.52 31.62
N ARG A 208 1.75 18.62 31.30
CA ARG A 208 2.08 19.97 31.77
C ARG A 208 1.87 20.12 33.28
N ASP A 209 0.71 19.69 33.78
CA ASP A 209 0.26 20.03 35.14
C ASP A 209 0.74 19.01 36.18
N GLU A 210 0.85 17.75 35.80
CA GLU A 210 1.14 16.62 36.69
C GLU A 210 2.41 15.85 36.30
N GLY A 211 3.03 16.19 35.16
CA GLY A 211 4.24 15.56 34.68
C GLY A 211 4.04 14.07 34.38
N ARG A 212 5.13 13.32 34.49
CA ARG A 212 5.14 11.89 34.22
C ARG A 212 4.25 11.09 35.18
N GLU A 213 4.21 11.47 36.46
CA GLU A 213 3.39 10.76 37.46
C GLU A 213 1.89 10.85 37.11
N GLY A 214 1.43 12.00 36.61
CA GLY A 214 0.05 12.14 36.11
C GLY A 214 -0.22 11.31 34.86
N LEU A 215 0.72 11.29 33.90
CA LEU A 215 0.58 10.45 32.70
C LEU A 215 0.51 8.96 33.04
N ASP A 216 1.31 8.52 34.00
CA ASP A 216 1.31 7.14 34.49
C ASP A 216 -0.01 6.80 35.21
N ALA A 217 -0.71 7.80 35.78
CA ALA A 217 -2.00 7.65 36.43
C ALA A 217 -3.21 7.65 35.46
N LEU A 218 -3.03 8.09 34.20
CA LEU A 218 -4.06 7.95 33.18
C LEU A 218 -4.28 6.47 32.85
N ASP A 219 -5.55 6.08 32.76
CA ASP A 219 -5.96 4.69 32.67
C ASP A 219 -7.17 4.52 31.75
N VAL A 220 -7.53 3.27 31.47
CA VAL A 220 -8.64 2.89 30.60
C VAL A 220 -9.96 3.45 31.14
N GLU A 221 -10.67 4.15 30.26
CA GLU A 221 -12.06 4.58 30.48
C GLU A 221 -12.98 3.76 29.58
N LEU A 222 -14.07 3.22 30.13
CA LEU A 222 -15.03 2.48 29.31
C LEU A 222 -15.64 3.38 28.23
N PHE A 223 -15.89 2.79 27.06
CA PHE A 223 -16.31 3.48 25.84
C PHE A 223 -15.28 4.45 25.23
N ARG A 224 -14.02 4.35 25.66
CA ARG A 224 -12.86 4.86 24.92
C ARG A 224 -11.99 3.67 24.49
N PRO A 225 -11.94 3.36 23.18
CA PRO A 225 -11.30 2.15 22.69
C PRO A 225 -9.78 2.21 22.83
N VAL A 226 -9.12 1.13 23.22
CA VAL A 226 -7.66 1.06 23.40
C VAL A 226 -7.03 0.46 22.14
N GLY A 227 -5.88 1.00 21.69
CA GLY A 227 -5.16 0.48 20.53
C GLY A 227 -4.88 -1.03 20.62
N ALA A 228 -5.06 -1.77 19.53
CA ALA A 228 -4.83 -3.22 19.50
C ALA A 228 -3.33 -3.56 19.60
N MET A 229 -2.96 -4.58 20.38
CA MET A 229 -1.59 -5.11 20.42
C MET A 229 -1.30 -5.90 19.12
N LEU A 230 -0.10 -5.75 18.56
CA LEU A 230 0.26 -6.31 17.25
C LEU A 230 1.27 -7.45 17.35
N ALA A 231 1.12 -8.46 16.50
CA ALA A 231 2.01 -9.64 16.44
C ALA A 231 3.12 -9.53 15.38
N VAL A 232 4.20 -10.28 15.59
CA VAL A 232 5.23 -10.57 14.58
C VAL A 232 4.93 -11.90 13.86
N ASP A 233 5.61 -12.16 12.75
CA ASP A 233 5.58 -13.45 12.05
C ASP A 233 6.63 -14.40 12.66
N SER A 234 6.33 -15.70 12.74
CA SER A 234 7.30 -16.76 13.10
C SER A 234 7.51 -17.75 11.96
N ASP A 235 8.69 -18.35 11.90
CA ASP A 235 9.09 -19.38 10.92
C ASP A 235 8.66 -20.80 11.32
N GLY A 236 7.72 -20.91 12.26
CA GLY A 236 7.09 -22.16 12.66
C GLY A 236 6.72 -22.23 14.12
N LEU A 237 6.18 -23.37 14.54
CA LEU A 237 5.74 -23.55 15.92
C LEU A 237 6.92 -23.48 16.91
N ALA A 238 8.06 -24.10 16.58
CA ALA A 238 9.25 -24.09 17.43
C ALA A 238 9.88 -22.69 17.54
N ASP A 239 10.14 -22.03 16.42
CA ASP A 239 10.60 -20.63 16.37
C ASP A 239 9.62 -19.68 17.07
N GLY A 240 8.32 -19.91 16.88
CA GLY A 240 7.29 -19.14 17.51
C GLY A 240 7.29 -19.26 19.05
N VAL A 241 7.55 -20.45 19.58
CA VAL A 241 7.70 -20.69 21.03
C VAL A 241 8.95 -19.98 21.56
N GLU A 242 10.09 -20.14 20.89
CA GLU A 242 11.36 -19.54 21.30
C GLU A 242 11.34 -18.01 21.22
N SER A 243 10.70 -17.45 20.20
CA SER A 243 10.65 -16.00 19.99
C SER A 243 9.75 -15.27 20.97
N VAL A 244 8.76 -15.95 21.56
CA VAL A 244 7.72 -15.31 22.38
C VAL A 244 8.07 -15.33 23.87
N ALA A 245 8.76 -16.36 24.37
CA ALA A 245 9.09 -16.51 25.77
C ALA A 245 10.45 -17.19 25.99
N ASP A 246 11.17 -16.76 27.03
CA ASP A 246 12.44 -17.37 27.44
C ASP A 246 12.24 -18.79 28.00
N ASP A 247 11.12 -19.02 28.69
CA ASP A 247 10.67 -20.33 29.16
C ASP A 247 9.45 -20.77 28.33
N PRO A 248 9.51 -21.91 27.61
CA PRO A 248 8.41 -22.39 26.80
C PRO A 248 7.14 -22.66 27.62
N GLU A 249 7.26 -22.97 28.92
CA GLU A 249 6.11 -23.19 29.81
C GLU A 249 5.22 -21.95 29.95
N ASP A 250 5.76 -20.76 29.65
CA ASP A 250 5.04 -19.48 29.65
C ASP A 250 4.38 -19.17 28.30
N VAL A 251 4.25 -20.14 27.38
CA VAL A 251 3.58 -19.94 26.08
C VAL A 251 2.13 -20.39 26.11
N LEU A 252 1.25 -19.50 25.64
CA LEU A 252 -0.13 -19.79 25.29
C LEU A 252 -0.28 -19.77 23.77
N ALA A 253 -0.83 -20.82 23.18
CA ALA A 253 -1.27 -20.84 21.81
C ALA A 253 -2.78 -20.60 21.73
N GLU A 254 -3.22 -19.84 20.73
CA GLU A 254 -4.64 -19.60 20.44
C GLU A 254 -4.90 -19.70 18.94
N SER A 255 -6.10 -20.12 18.53
CA SER A 255 -6.50 -20.13 17.13
C SER A 255 -6.44 -18.73 16.51
N LYS A 256 -5.85 -18.63 15.32
CA LYS A 256 -5.86 -17.43 14.49
C LYS A 256 -6.96 -17.52 13.45
N TYR A 257 -7.94 -16.63 13.51
CA TYR A 257 -9.09 -16.57 12.60
C TYR A 257 -8.76 -15.77 11.31
N ASP A 258 -9.44 -16.09 10.19
CA ASP A 258 -9.15 -15.58 8.83
C ASP A 258 -9.86 -14.25 8.52
N GLY A 259 -9.16 -13.40 7.77
CA GLY A 259 -9.53 -12.05 7.37
C GLY A 259 -9.15 -11.73 5.93
N ALA A 260 -9.58 -12.48 4.91
CA ALA A 260 -9.14 -12.27 3.50
C ALA A 260 -10.16 -11.56 2.57
N ARG A 261 -9.71 -10.56 1.78
CA ARG A 261 -10.49 -9.72 0.81
C ARG A 261 -9.96 -9.96 -0.59
N CYS A 262 -10.70 -10.62 -1.47
CA CYS A 262 -10.19 -11.06 -2.75
C CYS A 262 -10.67 -10.24 -3.98
N VAL A 263 -9.79 -10.07 -4.96
CA VAL A 263 -10.06 -9.59 -6.33
C VAL A 263 -9.87 -10.70 -7.36
N SER A 264 -10.37 -10.53 -8.58
CA SER A 264 -10.11 -11.53 -9.63
C SER A 264 -8.62 -11.69 -9.97
N GLY A 265 -8.20 -12.89 -10.40
CA GLY A 265 -6.81 -13.11 -10.83
C GLY A 265 -6.34 -12.27 -12.03
N PHE A 266 -7.28 -11.66 -12.76
CA PHE A 266 -6.98 -10.78 -13.90
C PHE A 266 -6.89 -9.31 -13.51
N THR A 267 -7.19 -8.97 -12.26
CA THR A 267 -7.14 -7.61 -11.75
C THR A 267 -5.71 -7.05 -11.89
N PRO A 268 -5.51 -5.90 -12.54
CA PRO A 268 -4.20 -5.26 -12.62
C PRO A 268 -3.74 -4.79 -11.25
N VAL A 269 -2.45 -4.93 -10.95
CA VAL A 269 -1.77 -4.39 -9.77
C VAL A 269 -0.53 -3.63 -10.22
N TYR A 270 -0.34 -2.43 -9.70
CA TYR A 270 0.78 -1.57 -10.04
C TYR A 270 2.06 -2.01 -9.32
N THR A 271 3.07 -2.41 -10.09
CA THR A 271 4.42 -2.69 -9.61
C THR A 271 5.39 -1.61 -10.07
N ARG A 272 6.61 -1.58 -9.50
CA ARG A 272 7.68 -0.66 -9.95
C ARG A 272 8.00 -0.77 -11.45
N SER A 273 7.75 -1.94 -12.04
CA SER A 273 8.00 -2.23 -13.46
C SER A 273 6.80 -1.96 -14.38
N GLY A 274 5.70 -1.45 -13.84
CA GLY A 274 4.40 -1.33 -14.51
C GLY A 274 3.34 -2.28 -13.94
N MET A 275 2.17 -2.33 -14.57
CA MET A 275 1.07 -3.21 -14.17
C MET A 275 1.36 -4.69 -14.45
N LYS A 276 0.99 -5.52 -13.49
CA LYS A 276 0.94 -6.99 -13.60
C LYS A 276 -0.43 -7.48 -13.15
N VAL A 277 -0.94 -8.58 -13.68
CA VAL A 277 -2.21 -9.13 -13.17
C VAL A 277 -1.99 -9.84 -11.84
N MET A 278 -2.98 -9.80 -10.96
CA MET A 278 -2.92 -10.34 -9.60
C MET A 278 -2.48 -11.80 -9.55
N ARG A 279 -2.95 -12.65 -10.48
CA ARG A 279 -2.51 -14.05 -10.56
C ARG A 279 -1.02 -14.18 -10.83
N ASP A 280 -0.45 -13.29 -11.63
CA ASP A 280 0.94 -13.36 -12.07
C ASP A 280 1.88 -12.65 -11.07
N LEU A 281 1.34 -11.80 -10.18
CA LEU A 281 2.06 -11.11 -9.12
C LEU A 281 2.68 -12.10 -8.14
N GLN A 282 3.95 -11.90 -7.79
CA GLN A 282 4.70 -12.81 -6.92
C GLN A 282 5.07 -12.11 -5.61
N PRO A 283 4.91 -12.78 -4.47
CA PRO A 283 5.50 -12.34 -3.22
C PRO A 283 7.01 -12.01 -3.38
N GLY A 284 7.46 -10.92 -2.76
CA GLY A 284 8.78 -10.32 -2.97
C GLY A 284 8.81 -9.18 -4.00
N GLU A 285 7.86 -9.15 -4.95
CA GLU A 285 7.69 -7.99 -5.83
C GLU A 285 7.21 -6.77 -5.03
N LYS A 286 7.57 -5.57 -5.48
CA LYS A 286 7.10 -4.32 -4.86
C LYS A 286 5.88 -3.78 -5.58
N VAL A 287 4.80 -3.56 -4.84
CA VAL A 287 3.56 -2.94 -5.31
C VAL A 287 3.43 -1.53 -4.76
N LEU A 288 2.83 -0.64 -5.53
CA LEU A 288 2.47 0.71 -5.07
C LEU A 288 1.39 0.57 -3.99
N THR A 289 1.43 1.39 -2.94
CA THR A 289 0.44 1.41 -1.85
C THR A 289 -0.25 2.77 -1.76
N HIS A 290 -1.32 2.89 -0.96
CA HIS A 290 -2.10 4.12 -0.79
C HIS A 290 -1.27 5.33 -0.31
N THR A 291 -0.08 5.11 0.26
CA THR A 291 0.84 6.18 0.67
C THR A 291 1.78 6.64 -0.46
N GLY A 292 1.56 6.21 -1.70
CA GLY A 292 2.41 6.51 -2.85
C GLY A 292 3.76 5.76 -2.88
N ARG A 293 4.04 4.88 -1.90
CA ARG A 293 5.32 4.16 -1.79
C ARG A 293 5.23 2.75 -2.36
N PHE A 294 6.36 2.24 -2.86
CA PHE A 294 6.47 0.85 -3.30
C PHE A 294 6.90 -0.07 -2.16
N ARG A 295 6.01 -0.96 -1.72
CA ARG A 295 6.23 -1.89 -0.60
C ARG A 295 6.20 -3.33 -1.08
N THR A 296 6.91 -4.21 -0.36
CA THR A 296 7.08 -5.61 -0.74
C THR A 296 5.82 -6.42 -0.46
N VAL A 297 5.32 -7.17 -1.44
CA VAL A 297 4.27 -8.18 -1.25
C VAL A 297 4.83 -9.29 -0.36
N GLN A 298 4.22 -9.53 0.80
CA GLN A 298 4.59 -10.58 1.74
C GLN A 298 3.96 -11.92 1.35
N SER A 299 2.67 -11.91 1.05
CA SER A 299 1.91 -13.13 0.72
C SER A 299 0.83 -12.85 -0.32
N LYS A 300 0.41 -13.89 -1.05
CA LYS A 300 -0.70 -13.86 -1.99
C LYS A 300 -1.62 -15.05 -1.73
N ASN A 301 -2.82 -14.76 -1.27
CA ASN A 301 -3.87 -15.74 -0.96
C ASN A 301 -4.80 -15.91 -2.17
N ARG A 302 -5.51 -17.04 -2.26
CA ARG A 302 -6.54 -17.26 -3.29
C ARG A 302 -7.63 -18.23 -2.84
N ARG A 303 -8.87 -18.00 -3.27
CA ARG A 303 -10.01 -18.93 -3.10
C ARG A 303 -10.91 -18.94 -4.33
N ALA A 304 -11.88 -19.85 -4.42
CA ALA A 304 -12.92 -19.78 -5.44
C ALA A 304 -13.97 -18.72 -5.08
N ILE A 305 -14.73 -18.21 -6.05
CA ILE A 305 -15.87 -17.31 -5.78
C ILE A 305 -17.00 -18.13 -5.14
N ASP A 306 -17.55 -17.63 -4.04
CA ASP A 306 -18.59 -18.37 -3.29
C ASP A 306 -19.91 -18.37 -4.04
N SER A 307 -20.79 -19.33 -3.72
CA SER A 307 -22.01 -19.57 -4.49
C SER A 307 -23.07 -18.49 -4.37
N ASP A 308 -22.95 -17.59 -3.40
CA ASP A 308 -23.84 -16.48 -3.01
C ASP A 308 -23.18 -15.08 -3.18
N GLU A 309 -21.84 -15.00 -3.18
CA GLU A 309 -21.02 -13.78 -3.38
C GLU A 309 -21.24 -13.00 -4.71
N ARG A 310 -21.74 -11.77 -4.62
CA ARG A 310 -21.89 -10.81 -5.72
C ARG A 310 -20.55 -10.36 -6.26
N VAL A 311 -20.50 -10.18 -7.58
CA VAL A 311 -19.31 -9.75 -8.31
C VAL A 311 -19.67 -8.53 -9.13
N PHE A 312 -18.86 -7.48 -9.03
CA PHE A 312 -19.02 -6.25 -9.80
C PHE A 312 -17.97 -6.17 -10.90
N SER A 313 -18.37 -5.60 -12.04
CA SER A 313 -17.47 -5.03 -13.03
C SER A 313 -17.21 -3.58 -12.63
N PHE A 314 -15.94 -3.21 -12.51
CA PHE A 314 -15.54 -1.88 -12.05
C PHE A 314 -14.46 -1.29 -12.96
N SER A 315 -14.59 -0.01 -13.33
CA SER A 315 -13.55 0.76 -14.02
C SER A 315 -13.63 2.26 -13.71
N THR A 316 -12.51 2.95 -13.86
CA THR A 316 -12.42 4.41 -13.79
C THR A 316 -12.14 5.00 -15.17
N TYR A 317 -12.30 6.32 -15.33
CA TYR A 317 -11.98 6.98 -16.59
C TYR A 317 -10.51 6.87 -17.02
N LEU A 318 -9.60 6.54 -16.09
CA LEU A 318 -8.16 6.38 -16.36
C LEU A 318 -7.65 4.94 -16.24
N GLY A 319 -8.51 3.98 -15.90
CA GLY A 319 -8.14 2.61 -15.56
C GLY A 319 -8.80 1.54 -16.42
N GLU A 320 -8.25 0.33 -16.38
CA GLU A 320 -8.84 -0.84 -17.05
C GLU A 320 -9.99 -1.43 -16.22
N THR A 321 -11.02 -1.96 -16.89
CA THR A 321 -12.09 -2.72 -16.23
C THR A 321 -11.56 -4.01 -15.62
N PHE A 322 -11.96 -4.29 -14.38
CA PHE A 322 -11.68 -5.54 -13.67
C PHE A 322 -12.90 -6.02 -12.87
N LYS A 323 -12.83 -7.25 -12.39
CA LYS A 323 -13.86 -7.85 -11.54
C LYS A 323 -13.43 -7.83 -10.08
N ILE A 324 -14.37 -7.47 -9.23
CA ILE A 324 -14.18 -7.26 -7.79
C ILE A 324 -15.38 -7.87 -7.07
N THR A 325 -15.13 -8.60 -5.99
CA THR A 325 -16.24 -9.18 -5.21
C THR A 325 -16.76 -8.18 -4.20
N GLU A 326 -18.00 -8.35 -3.78
CA GLU A 326 -18.62 -7.48 -2.79
C GLU A 326 -17.85 -7.43 -1.45
N GLY A 327 -18.01 -6.34 -0.71
CA GLY A 327 -17.29 -6.06 0.54
C GLY A 327 -15.87 -5.53 0.34
N HIS A 328 -15.32 -5.61 -0.87
CA HIS A 328 -14.02 -5.04 -1.23
C HIS A 328 -14.15 -3.50 -1.33
N GLU A 329 -13.59 -2.74 -0.39
CA GLU A 329 -13.64 -1.27 -0.28
C GLU A 329 -12.63 -0.37 -0.99
N LEU A 330 -13.01 0.36 -2.02
CA LEU A 330 -12.11 1.30 -2.71
C LEU A 330 -11.93 2.58 -1.89
N LEU A 331 -10.76 3.23 -2.01
CA LEU A 331 -10.56 4.55 -1.40
C LEU A 331 -11.32 5.58 -2.24
N VAL A 332 -12.23 6.31 -1.60
CA VAL A 332 -13.11 7.28 -2.25
C VAL A 332 -12.86 8.66 -1.68
N ALA A 333 -12.73 9.64 -2.57
CA ALA A 333 -12.54 11.02 -2.18
C ALA A 333 -13.78 11.49 -1.43
N ARG A 334 -13.55 12.00 -0.21
CA ARG A 334 -14.52 12.80 0.51
C ARG A 334 -13.84 14.08 0.95
N SER A 335 -14.69 15.04 1.17
CA SER A 335 -14.31 16.37 1.58
C SER A 335 -13.70 16.50 2.96
N GLY A 336 -13.88 15.52 3.83
CA GLY A 336 -13.34 15.50 5.19
C GLY A 336 -12.15 14.54 5.40
N GLY A 337 -11.69 13.86 4.34
CA GLY A 337 -10.94 12.61 4.50
C GLY A 337 -11.22 11.66 3.36
N ASP A 338 -10.20 11.06 2.75
CA ASP A 338 -10.49 9.92 1.88
C ASP A 338 -11.09 8.80 2.73
N ALA A 339 -12.19 8.22 2.26
CA ALA A 339 -12.92 7.19 2.98
C ALA A 339 -12.86 5.89 2.19
N TRP A 340 -12.54 4.79 2.86
CA TRP A 340 -12.65 3.46 2.27
C TRP A 340 -14.13 3.05 2.23
N LEU A 341 -14.65 2.74 1.04
CA LEU A 341 -16.05 2.32 0.84
C LEU A 341 -16.15 1.05 0.01
N PRO A 342 -16.97 0.05 0.42
CA PRO A 342 -17.15 -1.21 -0.29
C PRO A 342 -17.69 -0.92 -1.68
N VAL A 343 -17.25 -1.72 -2.66
CA VAL A 343 -17.63 -1.53 -4.05
C VAL A 343 -19.14 -1.41 -4.22
N GLU A 344 -19.95 -2.25 -3.57
CA GLU A 344 -21.41 -2.21 -3.67
C GLU A 344 -22.08 -0.95 -3.09
N LYS A 345 -21.35 -0.11 -2.34
CA LYS A 345 -21.85 1.15 -1.77
C LYS A 345 -21.36 2.37 -2.52
N ILE A 346 -20.52 2.19 -3.53
CA ILE A 346 -19.97 3.28 -4.32
C ILE A 346 -21.00 3.70 -5.37
N SER A 347 -21.32 4.99 -5.38
CA SER A 347 -22.17 5.61 -6.39
C SER A 347 -21.38 5.85 -7.68
N GLY A 348 -22.04 5.86 -8.84
CA GLY A 348 -21.39 6.28 -10.10
C GLY A 348 -20.91 7.74 -10.10
N ASP A 349 -21.41 8.56 -9.17
CA ASP A 349 -20.98 9.95 -8.97
C ASP A 349 -19.79 10.11 -8.03
N ASP A 350 -19.33 9.02 -7.40
CA ASP A 350 -18.17 9.03 -6.53
C ASP A 350 -16.85 9.14 -7.31
N TRP A 351 -15.85 9.68 -6.64
CA TRP A 351 -14.47 9.80 -7.13
C TRP A 351 -13.59 8.87 -6.32
N VAL A 352 -12.86 7.97 -6.97
CA VAL A 352 -11.89 7.11 -6.29
C VAL A 352 -10.51 7.76 -6.24
N VAL A 353 -9.76 7.48 -5.19
CA VAL A 353 -8.46 8.11 -4.93
C VAL A 353 -7.34 7.18 -5.31
N PHE A 354 -6.39 7.66 -6.10
CA PHE A 354 -5.16 6.95 -6.43
C PHE A 354 -3.96 7.79 -5.99
N PRO A 355 -2.95 7.24 -5.31
CA PRO A 355 -1.82 8.04 -4.82
C PRO A 355 -0.85 8.41 -5.94
N LEU A 356 -0.20 9.57 -5.85
CA LEU A 356 0.92 9.91 -6.71
C LEU A 356 2.13 9.06 -6.31
N PRO A 357 2.78 8.38 -7.27
CA PRO A 357 3.91 7.52 -6.98
C PRO A 357 5.13 8.34 -6.57
N SER A 358 5.72 7.98 -5.42
CA SER A 358 6.97 8.55 -4.89
C SER A 358 8.00 7.43 -4.67
N PRO A 359 8.69 6.98 -5.72
CA PRO A 359 9.61 5.86 -5.62
C PRO A 359 10.98 6.28 -5.07
N GLU A 360 11.50 5.53 -4.10
CA GLU A 360 12.91 5.63 -3.68
C GLU A 360 13.81 5.01 -4.78
N VAL A 361 14.37 5.86 -5.65
CA VAL A 361 15.23 5.46 -6.78
C VAL A 361 16.60 6.12 -6.65
N ASP A 362 17.60 5.32 -6.29
CA ASP A 362 19.02 5.73 -6.19
C ASP A 362 19.75 5.66 -7.55
N ASP A 363 19.03 5.35 -8.63
CA ASP A 363 19.57 5.24 -10.00
C ASP A 363 19.25 6.53 -10.77
N SER A 364 20.28 7.29 -11.15
CA SER A 364 20.14 8.50 -11.95
C SER A 364 20.92 8.36 -13.26
N LEU A 365 20.43 9.03 -14.31
CA LEU A 365 21.21 9.13 -15.54
C LEU A 365 22.47 9.97 -15.25
N SER A 366 23.63 9.52 -15.70
CA SER A 366 24.87 10.28 -15.54
C SER A 366 24.84 11.55 -16.38
N GLU A 367 25.25 12.67 -15.80
CA GLU A 367 25.42 13.95 -16.49
C GLU A 367 26.90 14.39 -16.41
N PRO A 368 27.66 14.39 -17.53
CA PRO A 368 27.25 14.07 -18.91
C PRO A 368 27.07 12.55 -19.15
N LEU A 369 26.28 12.18 -20.17
CA LEU A 369 26.04 10.79 -20.51
C LEU A 369 27.22 10.22 -21.33
N VAL A 370 27.89 9.22 -20.76
CA VAL A 370 29.07 8.57 -21.36
C VAL A 370 28.71 7.18 -21.88
N LEU A 371 28.66 7.02 -23.21
CA LEU A 371 28.42 5.74 -23.87
C LEU A 371 29.74 5.06 -24.24
N SER A 372 29.98 3.84 -23.75
CA SER A 372 31.17 3.05 -24.09
C SER A 372 30.82 1.71 -24.73
N THR A 373 31.74 1.17 -25.54
CA THR A 373 31.63 -0.19 -26.11
C THR A 373 32.80 -1.04 -25.67
N THR A 374 32.67 -2.37 -25.79
CA THR A 374 33.72 -3.37 -25.48
C THR A 374 35.05 -3.19 -26.25
N GLY A 375 35.11 -2.21 -27.17
CA GLY A 375 36.30 -1.87 -27.97
C GLY A 375 36.91 -0.50 -27.67
N ASN A 376 36.71 0.07 -26.48
CA ASN A 376 37.28 1.35 -26.01
C ASN A 376 36.87 2.61 -26.81
N TYR A 377 35.79 2.57 -27.58
CA TYR A 377 35.18 3.78 -28.14
C TYR A 377 34.20 4.36 -27.12
N THR A 378 34.35 5.66 -26.83
CA THR A 378 33.54 6.41 -25.88
C THR A 378 32.91 7.63 -26.56
N LYS A 379 31.65 7.90 -26.27
CA LYS A 379 30.89 9.06 -26.76
C LYS A 379 30.25 9.77 -25.58
N GLU A 380 30.35 11.08 -25.54
CA GLU A 380 29.85 11.91 -24.44
C GLU A 380 28.94 13.00 -25.01
N PHE A 381 27.78 13.20 -24.38
CA PHE A 381 26.85 14.29 -24.69
C PHE A 381 25.98 14.61 -23.47
N ASP A 382 25.37 15.79 -23.49
CA ASP A 382 24.50 16.28 -22.43
C ASP A 382 23.05 15.78 -22.66
N PRO A 383 22.44 15.06 -21.70
CA PRO A 383 21.09 14.54 -21.86
C PRO A 383 20.02 15.64 -21.65
N ASN A 384 19.95 16.59 -22.58
CA ASN A 384 18.99 17.69 -22.56
C ASN A 384 17.58 17.31 -23.08
N GLU A 385 16.63 18.25 -23.03
CA GLU A 385 15.26 18.06 -23.53
C GLU A 385 15.20 17.49 -24.98
N ARG A 386 16.05 17.99 -25.89
CA ARG A 386 16.06 17.55 -27.30
C ARG A 386 16.56 16.11 -27.43
N PHE A 387 17.51 15.70 -26.59
CA PHE A 387 17.93 14.30 -26.50
C PHE A 387 16.77 13.40 -26.03
N PHE A 388 16.01 13.83 -25.03
CA PHE A 388 14.85 13.08 -24.56
C PHE A 388 13.72 13.03 -25.60
N ARG A 389 13.49 14.11 -26.35
CA ARG A 389 12.61 14.09 -27.53
C ARG A 389 13.05 13.05 -28.56
N PHE A 390 14.35 12.94 -28.84
CA PHE A 390 14.88 11.84 -29.63
C PHE A 390 14.56 10.46 -29.05
N LEU A 391 14.74 10.26 -27.74
CA LEU A 391 14.45 8.98 -27.08
C LEU A 391 12.97 8.61 -27.17
N GLY A 392 12.06 9.57 -26.96
CA GLY A 392 10.62 9.37 -27.09
C GLY A 392 10.24 8.88 -28.48
N TYR A 393 10.72 9.58 -29.50
CA TYR A 393 10.48 9.19 -30.89
C TYR A 393 11.07 7.82 -31.21
N TRP A 394 12.28 7.55 -30.72
CA TRP A 394 12.92 6.26 -30.94
C TRP A 394 12.19 5.11 -30.24
N VAL A 395 11.61 5.34 -29.05
CA VAL A 395 10.74 4.35 -28.40
C VAL A 395 9.49 4.09 -29.23
N GLY A 396 8.92 5.11 -29.87
CA GLY A 396 7.81 4.99 -30.81
C GLY A 396 8.18 4.27 -32.10
N ASP A 397 8.89 4.96 -32.98
CA ASP A 397 9.19 4.55 -34.36
C ASP A 397 10.69 4.37 -34.65
N GLY A 398 11.48 4.13 -33.61
CA GLY A 398 12.91 3.84 -33.72
C GLY A 398 13.24 2.38 -34.01
N THR A 399 14.31 2.19 -34.78
CA THR A 399 14.86 0.86 -35.11
C THR A 399 16.31 0.74 -34.63
N SER A 400 16.67 -0.49 -34.26
CA SER A 400 18.06 -0.90 -34.04
C SER A 400 18.27 -2.23 -34.75
N ASN A 401 18.93 -2.21 -35.92
CA ASN A 401 19.14 -3.42 -36.72
C ASN A 401 20.62 -3.70 -37.03
N ARG A 402 20.91 -4.97 -37.36
CA ARG A 402 22.21 -5.40 -37.87
C ARG A 402 22.10 -5.62 -39.37
N TYR A 403 22.68 -4.72 -40.15
CA TYR A 403 22.71 -4.82 -41.62
C TYR A 403 24.14 -4.87 -42.11
N ASN A 404 24.51 -5.91 -42.87
CA ASN A 404 25.88 -6.11 -43.38
C ASN A 404 26.98 -5.95 -42.30
N ARG A 405 26.75 -6.52 -41.10
CA ARG A 405 27.61 -6.41 -39.90
C ARG A 405 27.70 -5.03 -39.27
N ASN A 406 27.07 -4.00 -39.84
CA ASN A 406 26.93 -2.68 -39.22
C ASN A 406 25.75 -2.67 -38.24
N ARG A 407 25.90 -1.89 -37.17
CA ARG A 407 24.87 -1.68 -36.14
C ARG A 407 24.23 -0.33 -36.37
N ARG A 408 23.04 -0.34 -36.95
CA ARG A 408 22.34 0.86 -37.38
C ARG A 408 21.31 1.27 -36.34
N VAL A 409 21.24 2.56 -36.10
CA VAL A 409 20.12 3.22 -35.40
C VAL A 409 19.32 3.93 -36.47
N GLY A 410 17.99 3.80 -36.42
CA GLY A 410 17.09 4.45 -37.37
C GLY A 410 15.84 5.01 -36.72
N LEU A 411 15.19 5.93 -37.43
CA LEU A 411 13.91 6.55 -37.11
C LEU A 411 13.04 6.53 -38.37
N MET A 412 11.80 6.08 -38.25
CA MET A 412 10.85 6.02 -39.37
C MET A 412 9.95 7.25 -39.36
N PHE A 413 9.73 7.87 -40.53
CA PHE A 413 8.85 9.03 -40.69
C PHE A 413 7.83 8.77 -41.80
N ASN A 414 6.63 9.32 -41.67
CA ASN A 414 5.71 9.39 -42.80
C ASN A 414 6.27 10.33 -43.88
N ASN A 415 6.09 9.98 -45.15
CA ASN A 415 6.51 10.82 -46.28
C ASN A 415 5.84 12.21 -46.26
N ASP A 416 4.65 12.29 -45.66
CA ASP A 416 3.85 13.52 -45.58
C ASP A 416 4.38 14.52 -44.51
N ASP A 417 5.36 14.13 -43.69
CA ASP A 417 5.93 14.96 -42.61
C ASP A 417 7.42 15.32 -42.82
N PRO A 418 7.77 16.03 -43.92
CA PRO A 418 9.16 16.31 -44.26
C PRO A 418 9.87 17.28 -43.30
N GLU A 419 9.11 18.15 -42.64
CA GLU A 419 9.61 19.13 -41.67
C GLU A 419 10.06 18.44 -40.39
N LEU A 420 9.22 17.56 -39.83
CA LEU A 420 9.54 16.74 -38.66
C LEU A 420 10.81 15.90 -38.90
N ARG A 421 10.92 15.28 -40.08
CA ARG A 421 12.12 14.53 -40.46
C ARG A 421 13.39 15.39 -40.43
N GLU A 422 13.33 16.64 -40.88
CA GLU A 422 14.48 17.53 -40.85
C GLU A 422 14.83 17.99 -39.42
N GLU A 423 13.82 18.23 -38.57
CA GLU A 423 14.06 18.50 -37.15
C GLU A 423 14.81 17.36 -36.45
N TYR A 424 14.40 16.11 -36.68
CA TYR A 424 15.10 14.95 -36.09
C TYR A 424 16.48 14.73 -36.71
N ARG A 425 16.67 15.06 -37.99
CA ARG A 425 18.01 15.10 -38.57
C ARG A 425 18.89 16.11 -37.84
N GLU A 426 18.38 17.31 -37.55
CA GLU A 426 19.10 18.32 -36.78
C GLU A 426 19.47 17.78 -35.40
N ILE A 427 18.51 17.22 -34.64
CA ILE A 427 18.75 16.65 -33.30
C ILE A 427 19.85 15.57 -33.33
N VAL A 428 19.81 14.66 -34.31
CA VAL A 428 20.83 13.62 -34.47
C VAL A 428 22.21 14.22 -34.76
N THR A 429 22.28 15.33 -35.49
CA THR A 429 23.56 15.97 -35.81
C THR A 429 24.10 16.85 -34.69
N THR A 430 23.24 17.59 -33.99
CA THR A 430 23.63 18.55 -32.94
C THR A 430 23.82 17.87 -31.59
N GLU A 431 22.82 17.12 -31.13
CA GLU A 431 22.80 16.54 -29.79
C GLU A 431 23.57 15.22 -29.75
N LEU A 432 23.42 14.39 -30.79
CA LEU A 432 24.14 13.12 -30.88
C LEU A 432 25.49 13.27 -31.59
N GLY A 433 25.88 14.46 -32.06
CA GLY A 433 27.19 14.67 -32.69
C GLY A 433 27.49 13.76 -33.90
N ILE A 434 26.45 13.31 -34.61
CA ILE A 434 26.62 12.52 -35.84
C ILE A 434 26.87 13.49 -36.99
N SER A 435 27.96 13.34 -37.73
CA SER A 435 28.20 14.24 -38.86
C SER A 435 27.03 14.17 -39.86
N PRO A 436 26.54 15.30 -40.41
CA PRO A 436 25.39 15.32 -41.33
C PRO A 436 25.52 14.37 -42.52
N GLU A 437 26.73 14.18 -43.05
CA GLU A 437 27.04 13.26 -44.15
C GLU A 437 26.87 11.77 -43.78
N ASN A 438 26.85 11.44 -42.49
CA ASN A 438 26.69 10.08 -41.98
C ASN A 438 25.23 9.73 -41.64
N VAL A 439 24.31 10.69 -41.72
CA VAL A 439 22.87 10.47 -41.57
C VAL A 439 22.24 10.21 -42.93
N CYS A 440 22.00 8.93 -43.23
CA CYS A 440 21.40 8.49 -44.47
C CYS A 440 19.86 8.53 -44.41
N SER A 441 19.21 8.59 -45.57
CA SER A 441 17.76 8.41 -45.70
C SER A 441 17.44 7.30 -46.70
N TYR A 442 16.34 6.59 -46.48
CA TYR A 442 15.84 5.55 -47.38
C TYR A 442 14.32 5.56 -47.44
N ASP A 443 13.76 5.72 -48.64
CA ASP A 443 12.31 5.74 -48.85
C ASP A 443 11.77 4.32 -49.12
N HIS A 444 10.72 3.94 -48.40
CA HIS A 444 10.04 2.67 -48.56
C HIS A 444 8.52 2.80 -48.38
N GLY A 445 7.78 2.64 -49.48
CA GLY A 445 6.34 2.31 -49.41
C GLY A 445 5.45 3.28 -48.64
N GLY A 446 5.75 4.59 -48.65
CA GLY A 446 4.98 5.61 -47.93
C GLY A 446 5.67 6.20 -46.70
N ALA A 447 6.83 5.68 -46.32
CA ALA A 447 7.64 6.19 -45.21
C ALA A 447 9.11 6.42 -45.63
N THR A 448 9.80 7.31 -44.93
CA THR A 448 11.24 7.57 -45.04
C THR A 448 11.94 7.16 -43.75
N GLU A 449 12.92 6.27 -43.82
CA GLU A 449 13.81 5.95 -42.69
C GLU A 449 15.02 6.89 -42.69
N LEU A 450 15.27 7.59 -41.60
CA LEU A 450 16.59 8.16 -41.30
C LEU A 450 17.42 7.13 -40.56
N TYR A 451 18.65 6.86 -40.99
CA TYR A 451 19.52 5.90 -40.31
C TYR A 451 20.99 6.29 -40.35
N TRP A 452 21.73 5.88 -39.33
CA TRP A 452 23.18 6.07 -39.20
C TRP A 452 23.80 4.88 -38.48
N THR A 453 25.14 4.80 -38.49
CA THR A 453 25.89 3.76 -37.77
C THR A 453 26.49 4.37 -36.52
N ASP A 454 26.01 3.94 -35.35
CA ASP A 454 26.55 4.34 -34.04
C ASP A 454 26.52 3.13 -33.11
N ARG A 455 27.69 2.52 -32.90
CA ARG A 455 27.80 1.28 -32.14
C ARG A 455 27.51 1.46 -30.64
N PRO A 456 28.06 2.47 -29.93
CA PRO A 456 27.69 2.74 -28.55
C PRO A 456 26.20 3.04 -28.38
N MET A 457 25.63 3.91 -29.22
CA MET A 457 24.21 4.26 -29.13
C MET A 457 23.32 3.05 -29.37
N PHE A 458 23.63 2.24 -30.39
CA PHE A 458 22.91 0.99 -30.64
C PHE A 458 22.91 0.06 -29.42
N GLU A 459 24.08 -0.18 -28.81
CA GLU A 459 24.18 -1.06 -27.64
C GLU A 459 23.42 -0.48 -26.45
N TRP A 460 23.53 0.83 -26.22
CA TRP A 460 22.90 1.51 -25.09
C TRP A 460 21.38 1.55 -25.21
N LEU A 461 20.84 1.93 -26.38
CA LEU A 461 19.40 1.95 -26.64
C LEU A 461 18.80 0.54 -26.50
N SER A 462 19.47 -0.47 -27.08
CA SER A 462 19.02 -1.86 -26.98
C SER A 462 18.99 -2.33 -25.51
N ARG A 463 20.04 -2.04 -24.74
CA ARG A 463 20.13 -2.46 -23.33
C ARG A 463 19.10 -1.76 -22.44
N ASN A 464 18.85 -0.47 -22.62
CA ASN A 464 17.99 0.29 -21.71
C ASN A 464 16.51 0.15 -22.07
N PHE A 465 16.17 0.19 -23.36
CA PHE A 465 14.78 0.36 -23.83
C PHE A 465 14.16 -0.90 -24.45
N ARG A 466 14.90 -2.02 -24.48
CA ARG A 466 14.40 -3.33 -24.91
C ARG A 466 14.66 -4.40 -23.87
N LYS A 467 13.82 -5.42 -23.81
CA LYS A 467 14.08 -6.66 -23.03
C LYS A 467 15.02 -7.58 -23.81
N GLN A 468 15.99 -8.16 -23.12
CA GLN A 468 16.83 -9.20 -23.69
C GLN A 468 16.05 -10.52 -23.68
N THR A 469 15.92 -11.15 -24.85
CA THR A 469 15.32 -12.47 -25.02
C THR A 469 16.33 -13.43 -25.66
N GLN A 470 16.04 -14.73 -25.66
CA GLN A 470 16.88 -15.74 -26.31
C GLN A 470 17.09 -15.46 -27.83
N ASP A 471 16.12 -14.81 -28.48
CA ASP A 471 16.16 -14.42 -29.89
C ASP A 471 16.72 -12.99 -30.15
N GLY A 472 17.25 -12.32 -29.11
CA GLY A 472 17.75 -10.94 -29.18
C GLY A 472 16.89 -9.93 -28.41
N TRP A 473 17.03 -8.65 -28.72
CA TRP A 473 16.34 -7.57 -28.01
C TRP A 473 14.91 -7.39 -28.55
N ARG A 474 13.89 -7.63 -27.71
CA ARG A 474 12.46 -7.50 -28.02
C ARG A 474 11.73 -6.72 -26.91
N ASP A 475 10.49 -6.32 -27.15
CA ASP A 475 9.59 -5.60 -26.22
C ASP A 475 10.09 -4.23 -25.74
N LYS A 476 9.30 -3.18 -25.96
CA LYS A 476 9.64 -1.81 -25.52
C LYS A 476 9.56 -1.69 -23.99
N ARG A 477 10.50 -0.98 -23.37
CA ARG A 477 10.48 -0.62 -21.94
C ARG A 477 11.14 0.73 -21.70
N VAL A 478 10.94 1.30 -20.52
CA VAL A 478 11.74 2.41 -20.00
C VAL A 478 12.49 1.99 -18.73
N PRO A 479 13.74 2.45 -18.54
CA PRO A 479 14.54 2.14 -17.36
C PRO A 479 14.05 2.86 -16.09
N ASP A 480 14.62 2.54 -14.93
CA ASP A 480 14.15 3.09 -13.64
C ASP A 480 14.62 4.52 -13.40
N TRP A 481 15.77 4.94 -13.93
CA TRP A 481 16.21 6.33 -13.82
C TRP A 481 15.25 7.36 -14.49
N PHE A 482 14.23 6.91 -15.23
CA PHE A 482 13.15 7.78 -15.73
C PHE A 482 12.35 8.48 -14.62
N TRP A 483 12.33 7.92 -13.41
CA TRP A 483 11.69 8.56 -12.26
C TRP A 483 12.43 9.83 -11.81
N ASN A 484 13.72 9.94 -12.13
CA ASN A 484 14.58 11.05 -11.70
C ASN A 484 14.79 12.10 -12.81
N LEU A 485 13.97 12.07 -13.88
CA LEU A 485 14.05 13.08 -14.93
C LEU A 485 13.58 14.43 -14.40
N SER A 486 14.20 15.51 -14.87
CA SER A 486 13.59 16.82 -14.74
C SER A 486 12.30 16.89 -15.56
N GLN A 487 11.39 17.80 -15.18
CA GLN A 487 10.13 18.02 -15.89
C GLN A 487 10.36 18.24 -17.41
N SER A 488 11.36 19.05 -17.77
CA SER A 488 11.68 19.33 -19.18
C SER A 488 12.21 18.11 -19.93
N GLN A 489 13.03 17.26 -19.29
CA GLN A 489 13.49 16.00 -19.89
C GLN A 489 12.30 15.05 -20.11
N PHE A 490 11.40 14.95 -19.15
CA PHE A 490 10.20 14.11 -19.28
C PHE A 490 9.24 14.60 -20.37
N GLU A 491 8.95 15.90 -20.41
CA GLU A 491 8.13 16.53 -21.45
C GLU A 491 8.75 16.38 -22.83
N GLY A 492 10.07 16.54 -22.94
CA GLY A 492 10.82 16.25 -24.16
C GLY A 492 10.56 14.82 -24.63
N PHE A 493 10.70 13.83 -23.75
CA PHE A 493 10.41 12.43 -24.05
C PHE A 493 8.97 12.21 -24.50
N LEU A 494 7.98 12.73 -23.78
CA LEU A 494 6.58 12.57 -24.14
C LEU A 494 6.28 13.16 -25.52
N ARG A 495 6.75 14.39 -25.77
CA ARG A 495 6.58 15.03 -27.08
C ARG A 495 7.16 14.18 -28.20
N GLY A 496 8.36 13.62 -28.01
CA GLY A 496 8.95 12.73 -29.00
C GLY A 496 8.12 11.48 -29.25
N TRP A 497 7.56 10.89 -28.19
CA TRP A 497 6.74 9.69 -28.32
C TRP A 497 5.38 9.98 -28.96
N GLU A 498 4.78 11.14 -28.65
CA GLU A 498 3.58 11.67 -29.31
C GLU A 498 3.81 11.92 -30.81
N GLU A 499 4.98 12.44 -31.19
CA GLU A 499 5.31 12.69 -32.60
C GLU A 499 5.51 11.40 -33.42
N ALA A 500 5.80 10.28 -32.75
CA ALA A 500 5.95 8.97 -33.39
C ALA A 500 4.63 8.18 -33.41
N ASP A 501 4.16 7.78 -32.23
CA ASP A 501 3.02 6.86 -32.04
C ASP A 501 1.74 7.60 -31.57
N GLY A 502 1.73 8.93 -31.62
CA GLY A 502 0.67 9.74 -31.05
C GLY A 502 -0.51 10.02 -31.97
N HIS A 503 -1.65 10.28 -31.36
CA HIS A 503 -2.88 10.68 -32.00
C HIS A 503 -3.57 11.75 -31.16
N VAL A 504 -3.97 12.84 -31.80
CA VAL A 504 -4.82 13.88 -31.23
C VAL A 504 -6.22 13.68 -31.78
N ASP A 505 -7.19 13.47 -30.89
CA ASP A 505 -8.58 13.34 -31.31
C ASP A 505 -9.23 14.70 -31.60
N ASP A 506 -10.46 14.68 -32.13
CA ASP A 506 -11.22 15.89 -32.47
C ASP A 506 -11.50 16.82 -31.26
N PHE A 507 -11.25 16.33 -30.03
CA PHE A 507 -11.41 17.06 -28.77
C PHE A 507 -10.07 17.58 -28.23
N GLY A 508 -8.97 17.43 -28.98
CA GLY A 508 -7.65 17.87 -28.57
C GLY A 508 -6.97 16.94 -27.55
N ARG A 509 -7.53 15.76 -27.26
CA ARG A 509 -6.90 14.81 -26.34
C ARG A 509 -5.77 14.08 -27.04
N ARG A 510 -4.60 14.14 -26.43
CA ARG A 510 -3.39 13.47 -26.91
C ARG A 510 -3.37 12.04 -26.40
N SER A 511 -2.93 11.13 -27.24
CA SER A 511 -2.81 9.73 -26.85
C SER A 511 -1.72 9.02 -27.61
N VAL A 512 -1.08 8.04 -26.98
CA VAL A 512 -0.05 7.20 -27.57
C VAL A 512 -0.45 5.74 -27.42
N THR A 513 -0.25 4.93 -28.46
CA THR A 513 -0.66 3.51 -28.42
C THR A 513 0.55 2.59 -28.46
N THR A 514 0.60 1.59 -27.58
CA THR A 514 1.68 0.59 -27.55
C THR A 514 1.14 -0.82 -27.36
N LYS A 515 1.88 -1.83 -27.82
CA LYS A 515 1.56 -3.25 -27.54
C LYS A 515 1.97 -3.69 -26.13
N GLU A 516 2.82 -2.90 -25.48
CA GLU A 516 3.47 -3.25 -24.23
C GLU A 516 2.73 -2.69 -23.02
N ARG A 517 1.98 -3.54 -22.30
CA ARG A 517 1.23 -3.14 -21.09
C ARG A 517 2.11 -2.50 -20.04
N ALA A 518 3.26 -3.12 -19.77
CA ALA A 518 4.20 -2.67 -18.75
C ALA A 518 4.78 -1.29 -19.08
N LEU A 519 5.04 -1.00 -20.37
CA LEU A 519 5.48 0.32 -20.80
C LEU A 519 4.38 1.36 -20.59
N ALA A 520 3.17 1.10 -21.08
CA ALA A 520 2.05 2.04 -20.96
C ALA A 520 1.77 2.39 -19.49
N SER A 521 1.67 1.37 -18.64
CA SER A 521 1.40 1.55 -17.21
C SER A 521 2.56 2.13 -16.42
N LYS A 522 3.82 1.80 -16.74
CA LYS A 522 4.98 2.46 -16.12
C LYS A 522 5.05 3.93 -16.51
N MET A 523 4.76 4.27 -17.76
CA MET A 523 4.68 5.65 -18.22
C MET A 523 3.52 6.42 -17.60
N GLN A 524 2.38 5.76 -17.34
CA GLN A 524 1.30 6.36 -16.56
C GLN A 524 1.79 6.78 -15.17
N LEU A 525 2.51 5.89 -14.47
CA LEU A 525 3.01 6.20 -13.14
C LEU A 525 4.08 7.30 -13.16
N ILE A 526 5.03 7.24 -14.10
CA ILE A 526 6.05 8.29 -14.26
C ILE A 526 5.39 9.63 -14.64
N GLY A 527 4.35 9.60 -15.48
CA GLY A 527 3.54 10.77 -15.81
C GLY A 527 2.94 11.41 -14.57
N LEU A 528 2.28 10.61 -13.73
CA LEU A 528 1.71 11.09 -12.47
C LEU A 528 2.78 11.64 -11.51
N HIS A 529 3.98 11.07 -11.50
CA HIS A 529 5.12 11.59 -10.73
C HIS A 529 5.62 12.96 -11.23
N HIS A 530 5.39 13.27 -12.51
CA HIS A 530 5.74 14.53 -13.18
C HIS A 530 4.49 15.37 -13.50
N ASP A 531 3.49 15.31 -12.62
CA ASP A 531 2.24 16.09 -12.69
C ASP A 531 1.49 16.01 -14.02
N THR A 532 1.67 14.91 -14.76
CA THR A 532 1.04 14.66 -16.06
C THR A 532 0.00 13.55 -15.91
N VAL A 533 -1.28 13.91 -15.97
CA VAL A 533 -2.37 12.96 -15.81
C VAL A 533 -2.51 12.07 -17.05
N MET A 534 -2.31 10.77 -16.85
CA MET A 534 -2.38 9.76 -17.89
C MET A 534 -3.35 8.63 -17.52
N GLY A 535 -4.17 8.21 -18.48
CA GLY A 535 -5.01 7.02 -18.39
C GLY A 535 -4.50 5.91 -19.30
N VAL A 536 -4.63 4.65 -18.88
CA VAL A 536 -4.28 3.49 -19.71
C VAL A 536 -5.51 2.66 -19.95
N THR A 537 -5.86 2.47 -21.22
CA THR A 537 -7.00 1.63 -21.63
C THR A 537 -6.57 0.52 -22.58
N ARG A 538 -7.10 -0.69 -22.37
CA ARG A 538 -6.88 -1.83 -23.25
C ARG A 538 -7.79 -1.76 -24.46
N GLN A 539 -7.23 -1.86 -25.66
CA GLN A 539 -7.96 -1.88 -26.92
C GLN A 539 -7.64 -3.15 -27.72
N ARG A 540 -8.64 -3.67 -28.43
CA ARG A 540 -8.47 -4.76 -29.40
C ARG A 540 -8.66 -4.23 -30.81
N ILE A 541 -7.61 -4.33 -31.63
CA ILE A 541 -7.60 -3.87 -33.02
C ILE A 541 -7.09 -5.04 -33.87
N ASP A 542 -7.91 -5.50 -34.83
CA ASP A 542 -7.60 -6.62 -35.73
C ASP A 542 -7.07 -7.89 -35.02
N GLY A 543 -7.69 -8.23 -33.89
CA GLY A 543 -7.32 -9.40 -33.08
C GLY A 543 -6.09 -9.22 -32.19
N ASN A 544 -5.35 -8.12 -32.33
CA ASN A 544 -4.22 -7.75 -31.48
C ASN A 544 -4.65 -6.89 -30.30
N THR A 545 -3.92 -6.99 -29.19
CA THR A 545 -4.16 -6.16 -28.00
C THR A 545 -3.17 -5.01 -27.96
N TYR A 546 -3.69 -3.82 -27.76
CA TYR A 546 -2.93 -2.58 -27.60
C TYR A 546 -3.36 -1.90 -26.31
N TYR A 547 -2.49 -1.02 -25.80
CA TYR A 547 -2.71 -0.19 -24.62
C TYR A 547 -2.58 1.25 -25.08
N LYS A 548 -3.69 1.98 -24.98
CA LYS A 548 -3.76 3.39 -25.32
C LYS A 548 -3.52 4.20 -24.04
N LEU A 549 -2.42 4.94 -24.03
CA LEU A 549 -2.09 5.93 -23.02
C LEU A 549 -2.75 7.25 -23.45
N THR A 550 -3.72 7.74 -22.70
CA THR A 550 -4.39 9.02 -22.97
C THR A 550 -3.90 10.06 -21.99
N ILE A 551 -3.39 11.17 -22.49
CA ILE A 551 -2.97 12.32 -21.69
C ILE A 551 -4.15 13.27 -21.63
N THR A 552 -4.69 13.49 -20.43
CA THR A 552 -5.82 14.41 -20.22
C THR A 552 -5.29 15.74 -19.70
N LEU A 553 -5.89 16.82 -20.19
CA LEU A 553 -5.70 18.18 -19.69
C LEU A 553 -6.97 18.68 -18.96
N SER A 554 -8.01 17.83 -18.90
CA SER A 554 -9.28 18.15 -18.28
C SER A 554 -9.38 17.45 -16.93
N ASP A 555 -9.82 18.23 -15.94
CA ASP A 555 -10.11 17.77 -14.59
C ASP A 555 -11.51 17.18 -14.44
N ASP A 556 -12.30 17.12 -15.53
CA ASP A 556 -13.69 16.62 -15.52
C ASP A 556 -13.78 15.14 -15.11
N TYR A 557 -12.69 14.40 -15.31
CA TYR A 557 -12.62 12.94 -15.12
C TYR A 557 -11.55 12.52 -14.13
N ALA A 558 -10.51 13.33 -13.95
CA ALA A 558 -9.44 13.06 -13.01
C ALA A 558 -8.69 14.35 -12.68
N ARG A 559 -8.39 14.58 -11.40
CA ARG A 559 -7.71 15.79 -10.92
C ARG A 559 -6.67 15.47 -9.87
N ILE A 560 -5.50 16.10 -9.96
CA ILE A 560 -4.46 15.99 -8.94
C ILE A 560 -4.86 16.89 -7.76
N VAL A 561 -4.84 16.32 -6.56
CA VAL A 561 -5.12 17.00 -5.29
C VAL A 561 -4.08 16.48 -4.33
N ASP A 562 -3.27 17.33 -3.69
CA ASP A 562 -2.18 16.83 -2.81
C ASP A 562 -1.16 15.92 -3.54
N ASP A 563 -0.68 14.91 -2.83
CA ASP A 563 0.07 13.74 -3.22
C ASP A 563 -0.81 12.62 -3.81
N LYS A 564 -2.01 12.93 -4.31
CA LYS A 564 -2.95 11.96 -4.91
C LYS A 564 -3.66 12.51 -6.14
N ILE A 565 -4.35 11.62 -6.84
CA ILE A 565 -5.26 11.92 -7.94
C ILE A 565 -6.64 11.36 -7.62
N GLU A 566 -7.67 12.20 -7.71
CA GLU A 566 -9.07 11.79 -7.64
C GLU A 566 -9.53 11.45 -9.05
N VAL A 567 -10.15 10.29 -9.26
CA VAL A 567 -10.57 9.79 -10.58
C VAL A 567 -12.04 9.38 -10.55
N ARG A 568 -12.81 9.87 -11.51
CA ARG A 568 -14.23 9.53 -11.64
C ARG A 568 -14.42 8.06 -12.07
N ILE A 569 -15.50 7.47 -11.58
CA ILE A 569 -15.91 6.11 -11.94
C ILE A 569 -16.55 6.13 -13.34
N LEU A 570 -16.15 5.17 -14.17
CA LEU A 570 -16.70 4.98 -15.51
C LEU A 570 -17.73 3.86 -15.54
N GLU A 571 -17.44 2.75 -14.86
CA GLU A 571 -18.29 1.55 -14.81
C GLU A 571 -18.34 1.02 -13.38
N HIS A 572 -19.54 0.76 -12.89
CA HIS A 572 -19.79 0.04 -11.64
C HIS A 572 -21.11 -0.74 -11.81
N GLU A 573 -21.01 -2.01 -12.19
CA GLU A 573 -22.17 -2.85 -12.52
C GLU A 573 -22.09 -4.22 -11.85
N GLU A 574 -23.17 -4.65 -11.20
CA GLU A 574 -23.27 -6.01 -10.66
C GLU A 574 -23.47 -7.03 -11.79
N LEU A 575 -22.65 -8.09 -11.82
CA LEU A 575 -22.64 -9.09 -12.88
C LEU A 575 -23.68 -10.20 -12.66
N SER A 576 -24.32 -10.67 -13.73
CA SER A 576 -25.35 -11.71 -13.65
C SER A 576 -24.77 -13.10 -13.53
N ARG A 577 -25.24 -13.84 -12.51
CA ARG A 577 -24.85 -15.24 -12.28
C ARG A 577 -25.55 -16.27 -13.17
N SER A 578 -26.59 -15.85 -13.90
CA SER A 578 -27.28 -16.70 -14.88
C SER A 578 -26.40 -17.05 -16.09
N SER A 579 -25.25 -16.38 -16.25
CA SER A 579 -24.30 -16.55 -17.33
C SER A 579 -22.93 -16.94 -16.76
N PRO A 580 -22.47 -18.19 -16.96
CA PRO A 580 -21.11 -18.60 -16.58
C PRO A 580 -19.99 -17.82 -17.28
N ARG A 581 -20.33 -17.02 -18.30
CA ARG A 581 -19.39 -16.10 -18.97
C ARG A 581 -19.14 -14.83 -18.15
N GLU A 582 -20.10 -14.44 -17.30
CA GLU A 582 -20.04 -13.26 -16.45
C GLU A 582 -19.49 -13.58 -15.07
N VAL A 583 -19.96 -14.66 -14.43
CA VAL A 583 -19.40 -15.16 -13.17
C VAL A 583 -19.20 -16.67 -13.28
N ASP A 584 -17.95 -17.11 -13.27
CA ASP A 584 -17.60 -18.55 -13.22
C ASP A 584 -17.26 -18.92 -11.76
N PRO A 585 -18.06 -19.78 -11.08
CA PRO A 585 -17.80 -20.20 -9.71
C PRO A 585 -16.46 -20.92 -9.51
N ARG A 586 -15.84 -21.43 -10.59
CA ARG A 586 -14.51 -22.06 -10.54
C ARG A 586 -13.37 -21.05 -10.61
N GLN A 587 -13.68 -19.81 -10.97
CA GLN A 587 -12.71 -18.74 -11.08
C GLN A 587 -12.13 -18.45 -9.69
N LYS A 588 -10.80 -18.41 -9.60
CA LYS A 588 -10.12 -18.03 -8.36
C LYS A 588 -10.09 -16.50 -8.22
N VAL A 589 -10.37 -16.03 -7.01
CA VAL A 589 -10.12 -14.69 -6.52
C VAL A 589 -8.92 -14.70 -5.58
N TYR A 590 -8.23 -13.59 -5.44
CA TYR A 590 -6.89 -13.45 -4.88
C TYR A 590 -6.79 -12.23 -3.97
N ASP A 591 -6.03 -12.31 -2.89
CA ASP A 591 -5.68 -11.18 -2.02
C ASP A 591 -4.16 -11.14 -1.79
N ILE A 592 -3.58 -9.99 -1.46
CA ILE A 592 -2.16 -9.87 -1.12
C ILE A 592 -1.94 -9.08 0.16
N GLN A 593 -0.98 -9.54 0.98
CA GLN A 593 -0.49 -8.77 2.12
C GLN A 593 0.78 -8.03 1.73
N VAL A 594 0.92 -6.78 2.17
CA VAL A 594 2.04 -5.91 1.83
C VAL A 594 2.78 -5.49 3.11
N LYS A 595 4.12 -5.44 3.03
CA LYS A 595 4.97 -5.25 4.21
C LYS A 595 4.84 -3.84 4.77
N GLY A 596 4.31 -3.73 5.99
CA GLY A 596 4.19 -2.46 6.72
C GLY A 596 3.11 -1.53 6.18
N ASP A 597 2.27 -2.01 5.27
CA ASP A 597 1.13 -1.30 4.70
C ASP A 597 0.13 -2.36 4.26
N GLU A 598 -1.10 -2.30 4.76
CA GLU A 598 -2.11 -3.31 4.41
C GLU A 598 -2.60 -3.10 2.97
N SER A 599 -2.41 -1.93 2.36
CA SER A 599 -2.94 -1.62 1.03
C SER A 599 -2.01 -2.06 -0.11
N TYR A 600 -2.65 -2.29 -1.25
CA TYR A 600 -1.98 -2.31 -2.53
C TYR A 600 -2.81 -1.52 -3.53
N CYS A 601 -2.13 -0.78 -4.38
CA CYS A 601 -2.67 -0.22 -5.58
C CYS A 601 -2.78 -1.36 -6.60
N ALA A 602 -3.82 -2.15 -6.44
CA ALA A 602 -4.63 -2.51 -7.59
C ALA A 602 -5.28 -1.22 -8.11
N PRO A 603 -6.38 -1.29 -8.82
CA PRO A 603 -7.43 -0.38 -8.46
C PRO A 603 -7.88 -0.68 -6.98
N LEU A 604 -7.04 -0.21 -6.02
CA LEU A 604 -7.16 0.11 -4.57
C LEU A 604 -7.78 -0.94 -3.58
N LEU A 605 -7.16 -1.48 -2.46
CA LEU A 605 -7.87 -2.14 -1.25
C LEU A 605 -7.21 -2.94 -0.02
N THR A 606 -7.81 -3.03 1.26
CA THR A 606 -7.61 -4.01 2.49
C THR A 606 -8.57 -4.05 3.81
N LEU A 607 -8.42 -4.94 4.90
CA LEU A 607 -9.31 -5.57 6.05
C LEU A 607 -8.95 -5.52 7.66
N HIS A 608 -9.67 -6.12 8.71
CA HIS A 608 -9.91 -5.78 10.22
C HIS A 608 -9.88 -6.87 11.41
N ASN A 609 -9.85 -6.42 12.71
CA ASN A 609 -10.10 -7.05 14.10
C ASN A 609 -11.19 -6.26 14.95
N CYS A 610 -11.56 -6.62 16.22
CA CYS A 610 -12.50 -5.84 17.10
C CYS A 610 -12.20 -5.76 18.64
N GLN A 611 -12.82 -4.81 19.36
CA GLN A 611 -12.78 -4.61 20.82
C GLN A 611 -14.17 -4.32 21.42
N ILE A 612 -14.50 -4.84 22.60
CA ILE A 612 -15.85 -4.79 23.20
C ILE A 612 -15.82 -4.16 24.60
N HIS A 613 -16.60 -3.10 24.81
CA HIS A 613 -16.79 -2.45 26.11
C HIS A 613 -18.18 -2.73 26.67
N ARG A 614 -18.29 -2.90 27.98
CA ARG A 614 -19.57 -3.01 28.70
C ARG A 614 -19.57 -2.15 29.97
N ASP A 615 -20.63 -1.36 30.18
CA ASP A 615 -20.95 -0.68 31.45
C ASP A 615 -22.45 -0.81 31.75
N GLY A 616 -22.80 -1.66 32.71
CA GLY A 616 -24.16 -2.10 32.99
C GLY A 616 -24.79 -2.80 31.80
N ASP A 617 -25.90 -2.23 31.32
CA ASP A 617 -26.62 -2.69 30.13
C ASP A 617 -26.06 -2.10 28.83
N GLU A 618 -25.19 -1.08 28.86
CA GLU A 618 -24.62 -0.50 27.65
C GLU A 618 -23.41 -1.33 27.19
N VAL A 619 -23.42 -1.75 25.93
CA VAL A 619 -22.31 -2.47 25.29
C VAL A 619 -21.94 -1.71 24.04
N ARG A 620 -20.64 -1.53 23.79
CA ARG A 620 -20.11 -0.97 22.55
C ARG A 620 -19.08 -1.87 21.91
N VAL A 621 -19.09 -1.93 20.59
CA VAL A 621 -18.17 -2.73 19.78
C VAL A 621 -17.39 -1.80 18.89
N TYR A 622 -16.06 -1.89 18.94
CA TYR A 622 -15.14 -1.10 18.14
C TYR A 622 -14.35 -1.98 17.19
N THR A 623 -14.02 -1.51 16.00
CA THR A 623 -13.10 -2.21 15.10
C THR A 623 -11.64 -2.00 15.49
N ARG A 624 -10.70 -2.69 14.83
CA ARG A 624 -9.24 -2.47 14.92
C ARG A 624 -8.84 -1.01 14.74
N ARG A 625 -9.57 -0.27 13.91
CA ARG A 625 -9.34 1.16 13.65
C ARG A 625 -10.09 2.07 14.63
N LEU A 626 -10.61 1.50 15.72
CA LEU A 626 -11.31 2.18 16.80
C LEU A 626 -12.65 2.82 16.38
N GLU A 627 -13.22 2.37 15.26
CA GLU A 627 -14.54 2.79 14.77
C GLU A 627 -15.64 2.07 15.55
N ASP A 628 -16.61 2.82 16.07
CA ASP A 628 -17.79 2.28 16.75
C ASP A 628 -18.74 1.62 15.74
N VAL A 629 -18.91 0.31 15.85
CA VAL A 629 -19.77 -0.53 15.01
C VAL A 629 -20.90 -1.18 15.81
N THR A 630 -21.21 -0.64 16.99
CA THR A 630 -22.18 -1.22 17.93
C THR A 630 -23.54 -1.47 17.29
N GLU A 631 -24.04 -0.51 16.52
CA GLU A 631 -25.34 -0.62 15.88
C GLU A 631 -25.40 -1.76 14.87
N GLN A 632 -24.29 -2.07 14.19
CA GLN A 632 -24.18 -3.08 13.14
C GLN A 632 -24.09 -4.51 13.68
N PHE A 633 -23.77 -4.66 14.96
CA PHE A 633 -23.59 -5.94 15.64
C PHE A 633 -24.53 -6.12 16.85
N PRO A 634 -25.87 -6.05 16.65
CA PRO A 634 -26.83 -6.18 17.75
C PRO A 634 -26.84 -7.58 18.40
N ASP A 635 -26.47 -8.60 17.65
CA ASP A 635 -26.27 -9.97 18.11
C ASP A 635 -25.02 -10.12 19.00
N VAL A 636 -23.91 -9.45 18.67
CA VAL A 636 -22.75 -9.34 19.57
C VAL A 636 -23.13 -8.63 20.87
N VAL A 637 -23.84 -7.51 20.76
CA VAL A 637 -24.34 -6.76 21.94
C VAL A 637 -25.22 -7.64 22.82
N ARG A 638 -26.14 -8.42 22.22
CA ARG A 638 -26.97 -9.39 22.95
C ARG A 638 -26.12 -10.47 23.61
N ALA A 639 -25.23 -11.12 22.85
CA ALA A 639 -24.40 -12.21 23.35
C ALA A 639 -23.53 -11.75 24.53
N VAL A 640 -22.92 -10.56 24.45
CA VAL A 640 -22.12 -9.99 25.55
C VAL A 640 -22.97 -9.70 26.79
N ARG A 641 -24.22 -9.21 26.63
CA ARG A 641 -25.12 -8.97 27.77
C ARG A 641 -25.53 -10.28 28.47
N GLU A 642 -25.81 -11.31 27.68
CA GLU A 642 -26.32 -12.60 28.17
C GLU A 642 -25.22 -13.48 28.77
N HIS A 643 -24.01 -13.43 28.20
CA HIS A 643 -22.96 -14.41 28.44
C HIS A 643 -21.71 -13.87 29.15
N VAL A 644 -21.66 -12.57 29.46
CA VAL A 644 -20.61 -11.99 30.33
C VAL A 644 -21.20 -11.65 31.69
N ASP A 645 -20.74 -12.31 32.76
CA ASP A 645 -21.15 -12.07 34.15
C ASP A 645 -20.30 -10.97 34.79
N ALA A 646 -20.34 -9.78 34.20
CA ALA A 646 -19.70 -8.59 34.74
C ALA A 646 -20.42 -7.33 34.27
N ASP A 647 -20.69 -6.42 35.20
CA ASP A 647 -21.31 -5.13 34.87
C ASP A 647 -20.34 -4.21 34.11
N ARG A 648 -19.03 -4.33 34.33
CA ARG A 648 -18.03 -3.41 33.76
C ARG A 648 -16.84 -4.19 33.20
N ALA A 649 -16.65 -4.18 31.88
CA ALA A 649 -15.61 -4.95 31.20
C ALA A 649 -15.09 -4.30 29.91
N LEU A 650 -13.81 -4.52 29.61
CA LEU A 650 -13.20 -4.32 28.29
C LEU A 650 -12.60 -5.65 27.83
N LEU A 651 -13.10 -6.16 26.71
CA LEU A 651 -12.75 -7.47 26.17
C LEU A 651 -12.17 -7.31 24.77
N ASP A 652 -11.18 -8.11 24.45
CA ASP A 652 -10.56 -8.15 23.12
C ASP A 652 -10.90 -9.48 22.46
N GLY A 653 -11.22 -9.45 21.16
CA GLY A 653 -11.78 -10.61 20.49
C GLY A 653 -11.84 -10.50 18.99
N GLU A 654 -12.05 -11.63 18.34
CA GLU A 654 -12.32 -11.70 16.91
C GLU A 654 -13.80 -11.95 16.68
N VAL A 655 -14.42 -11.18 15.80
CA VAL A 655 -15.77 -11.48 15.31
C VAL A 655 -15.67 -12.25 14.01
N VAL A 656 -16.25 -13.43 13.96
CA VAL A 656 -16.24 -14.32 12.80
C VAL A 656 -17.67 -14.53 12.34
N GLY A 657 -17.96 -14.23 11.08
CA GLY A 657 -19.24 -14.59 10.48
C GLY A 657 -19.28 -16.08 10.18
N TYR A 658 -20.46 -16.68 10.21
CA TYR A 658 -20.65 -18.08 9.81
C TYR A 658 -21.93 -18.26 8.99
N ASP A 659 -21.98 -19.32 8.20
CA ASP A 659 -23.17 -19.68 7.45
C ASP A 659 -24.21 -20.31 8.41
N PRO A 660 -25.45 -19.77 8.48
CA PRO A 660 -26.44 -20.24 9.44
C PRO A 660 -26.85 -21.71 9.27
N GLU A 661 -26.69 -22.28 8.07
CA GLU A 661 -27.03 -23.66 7.74
C GLU A 661 -25.85 -24.62 7.95
N THR A 662 -24.68 -24.31 7.38
CA THR A 662 -23.51 -25.21 7.41
C THR A 662 -22.65 -25.04 8.66
N ARG A 663 -22.77 -23.89 9.32
CA ARG A 663 -21.93 -23.47 10.47
C ARG A 663 -20.45 -23.31 10.14
N GLU A 664 -20.11 -23.30 8.85
CA GLU A 664 -18.76 -23.02 8.41
C GLU A 664 -18.48 -21.51 8.51
N PRO A 665 -17.25 -21.10 8.87
CA PRO A 665 -16.86 -19.69 8.86
C PRO A 665 -17.06 -19.08 7.47
N VAL A 666 -17.66 -17.89 7.41
CA VAL A 666 -17.74 -17.13 6.15
C VAL A 666 -16.48 -16.28 5.97
N PRO A 667 -16.01 -16.07 4.73
CA PRO A 667 -14.89 -15.18 4.47
C PRO A 667 -15.15 -13.76 4.98
N PHE A 668 -14.11 -13.06 5.42
CA PHE A 668 -14.25 -11.73 6.02
C PHE A 668 -14.85 -10.69 5.06
N GLN A 669 -14.80 -10.90 3.74
CA GLN A 669 -15.58 -10.11 2.76
C GLN A 669 -17.07 -10.13 3.00
N THR A 670 -17.63 -11.32 3.16
CA THR A 670 -19.04 -11.56 3.44
C THR A 670 -19.42 -10.92 4.77
N PHE A 671 -18.62 -11.17 5.82
CA PHE A 671 -18.79 -10.52 7.11
C PHE A 671 -18.74 -8.99 7.05
N SER A 672 -17.82 -8.39 6.29
CA SER A 672 -17.59 -6.94 6.30
C SER A 672 -18.76 -6.11 5.74
N ARG A 673 -19.73 -6.75 5.08
CA ARG A 673 -21.02 -6.12 4.71
C ARG A 673 -21.80 -5.61 5.92
N ARG A 674 -21.59 -6.23 7.09
CA ARG A 674 -22.22 -5.83 8.36
C ARG A 674 -21.66 -4.51 8.88
N ILE A 675 -20.34 -4.37 8.95
CA ILE A 675 -19.61 -3.22 9.51
C ILE A 675 -20.12 -1.86 8.98
N ARG A 676 -20.51 -1.79 7.70
CA ARG A 676 -20.85 -0.51 7.04
C ARG A 676 -22.34 -0.28 6.81
N ARG A 677 -23.20 -1.11 7.39
CA ARG A 677 -24.65 -1.02 7.19
C ARG A 677 -25.26 0.04 8.13
N LYS A 678 -26.08 0.94 7.58
CA LYS A 678 -26.84 1.96 8.36
C LYS A 678 -28.35 1.72 8.40
N TYR A 679 -28.87 0.81 7.58
CA TYR A 679 -30.29 0.48 7.44
C TYR A 679 -30.46 -1.04 7.30
N ASP A 680 -31.62 -1.60 7.63
CA ASP A 680 -31.90 -3.04 7.48
C ASP A 680 -30.97 -3.97 8.30
N ILE A 681 -30.46 -3.47 9.42
CA ILE A 681 -29.49 -4.18 10.27
C ILE A 681 -30.02 -5.54 10.77
N PRO A 682 -31.28 -5.69 11.22
CA PRO A 682 -31.78 -6.97 11.69
C PRO A 682 -31.74 -8.07 10.62
N GLU A 683 -32.01 -7.72 9.36
CA GLU A 683 -32.11 -8.66 8.25
C GLU A 683 -30.72 -9.21 7.87
N ILE A 684 -29.70 -8.32 7.80
CA ILE A 684 -28.32 -8.76 7.51
C ILE A 684 -27.68 -9.52 8.67
N ALA A 685 -28.10 -9.26 9.92
CA ALA A 685 -27.64 -10.02 11.07
C ALA A 685 -28.19 -11.46 11.09
N GLU A 686 -29.37 -11.69 10.52
CA GLU A 686 -29.92 -13.04 10.31
C GLU A 686 -29.26 -13.76 9.13
N GLU A 687 -28.91 -13.04 8.06
CA GLU A 687 -28.21 -13.59 6.88
C GLU A 687 -26.77 -13.98 7.19
N ILE A 688 -26.06 -13.13 7.95
CA ILE A 688 -24.64 -13.29 8.29
C ILE A 688 -24.51 -13.22 9.82
N PRO A 689 -24.95 -14.26 10.54
CA PRO A 689 -24.78 -14.33 11.97
C PRO A 689 -23.30 -14.43 12.32
N VAL A 690 -22.95 -14.01 13.53
CA VAL A 690 -21.55 -13.94 13.95
C VAL A 690 -21.34 -14.58 15.31
N VAL A 691 -20.15 -15.13 15.48
CA VAL A 691 -19.62 -15.59 16.76
C VAL A 691 -18.46 -14.69 17.14
N VAL A 692 -18.35 -14.38 18.43
CA VAL A 692 -17.21 -13.66 18.98
C VAL A 692 -16.29 -14.62 19.71
N TYR A 693 -15.02 -14.68 19.30
CA TYR A 693 -13.97 -15.42 19.97
C TYR A 693 -13.13 -14.46 20.82
N LEU A 694 -13.41 -14.40 22.11
CA LEU A 694 -12.67 -13.58 23.06
C LEU A 694 -11.30 -14.19 23.35
N PHE A 695 -10.27 -13.36 23.35
CA PHE A 695 -8.90 -13.79 23.60
C PHE A 695 -8.15 -12.94 24.64
N ASP A 696 -8.72 -11.82 25.10
CA ASP A 696 -8.12 -11.03 26.19
C ASP A 696 -9.19 -10.26 27.00
N CYS A 697 -8.83 -9.87 28.23
CA CYS A 697 -9.62 -8.98 29.09
C CYS A 697 -8.70 -7.86 29.60
N LEU A 698 -8.99 -6.63 29.18
CA LEU A 698 -8.14 -5.47 29.41
C LEU A 698 -8.61 -4.61 30.58
N TYR A 699 -9.88 -4.76 30.98
CA TYR A 699 -10.48 -4.06 32.11
C TYR A 699 -11.60 -4.92 32.70
N LEU A 700 -11.69 -4.99 34.03
CA LEU A 700 -12.77 -5.69 34.70
C LEU A 700 -13.14 -5.05 36.05
N ALA A 701 -14.43 -4.84 36.28
CA ALA A 701 -15.00 -4.45 37.57
C ALA A 701 -14.34 -3.23 38.25
N GLY A 702 -13.83 -2.26 37.47
CA GLY A 702 -13.17 -1.07 38.01
C GLY A 702 -11.64 -1.09 37.94
N GLU A 703 -11.04 -2.20 37.54
CA GLU A 703 -9.59 -2.40 37.51
C GLU A 703 -9.09 -2.57 36.07
N THR A 704 -8.07 -1.79 35.70
CA THR A 704 -7.30 -2.00 34.47
C THR A 704 -6.43 -3.23 34.59
N LEU A 705 -6.37 -4.01 33.52
CA LEU A 705 -5.58 -5.23 33.46
C LEU A 705 -4.40 -5.12 32.50
N LEU A 706 -4.20 -3.97 31.82
CA LEU A 706 -3.16 -3.80 30.80
C LEU A 706 -1.75 -4.18 31.31
N ASP A 707 -1.40 -3.73 32.51
CA ASP A 707 -0.09 -4.00 33.13
C ASP A 707 -0.01 -5.38 33.79
N ARG A 708 -1.11 -6.15 33.80
CA ARG A 708 -1.14 -7.52 34.35
C ARG A 708 -0.63 -8.53 33.34
N PRO A 709 0.06 -9.59 33.79
CA PRO A 709 0.41 -10.74 32.94
C PRO A 709 -0.80 -11.30 32.19
N LEU A 710 -0.60 -11.75 30.95
CA LEU A 710 -1.65 -12.39 30.13
C LEU A 710 -2.33 -13.55 30.86
N ARG A 711 -1.61 -14.35 31.65
CA ARG A 711 -2.21 -15.43 32.46
C ARG A 711 -3.33 -14.91 33.37
N GLU A 712 -3.13 -13.77 34.01
CA GLU A 712 -4.12 -13.18 34.89
C GLU A 712 -5.29 -12.63 34.07
N ARG A 713 -5.02 -11.97 32.93
CA ARG A 713 -6.07 -11.44 32.05
C ARG A 713 -6.97 -12.53 31.48
N VAL A 714 -6.39 -13.66 31.08
CA VAL A 714 -7.14 -14.84 30.61
C VAL A 714 -7.94 -15.47 31.75
N ASP A 715 -7.36 -15.66 32.94
CA ASP A 715 -8.10 -16.19 34.09
C ASP A 715 -9.28 -15.26 34.47
N ARG A 716 -9.11 -13.94 34.34
CA ARG A 716 -10.17 -12.94 34.54
C ARG A 716 -11.27 -13.04 33.47
N LEU A 717 -10.88 -13.13 32.20
CA LEU A 717 -11.81 -13.34 31.08
C LEU A 717 -12.67 -14.60 31.33
N GLU A 718 -12.03 -15.72 31.64
CA GLU A 718 -12.71 -17.01 31.85
C GLU A 718 -13.60 -17.00 33.09
N SER A 719 -13.27 -16.21 34.12
CA SER A 719 -14.08 -16.11 35.34
C SER A 719 -15.44 -15.44 35.14
N VAL A 720 -15.60 -14.66 34.06
CA VAL A 720 -16.82 -13.92 33.76
C VAL A 720 -17.50 -14.39 32.48
N LEU A 721 -16.82 -15.16 31.64
CA LEU A 721 -17.38 -15.69 30.40
C LEU A 721 -18.20 -16.96 30.69
N SER A 722 -19.45 -16.98 30.24
CA SER A 722 -20.30 -18.16 30.12
C SER A 722 -20.37 -18.57 28.64
N PRO A 723 -19.49 -19.45 28.13
CA PRO A 723 -19.39 -19.71 26.70
C PRO A 723 -20.72 -20.21 26.11
N ALA A 724 -21.08 -19.64 24.95
CA ALA A 724 -22.26 -20.01 24.19
C ALA A 724 -21.86 -20.25 22.73
N GLU A 725 -22.02 -21.50 22.30
CA GLU A 725 -21.65 -21.97 20.96
C GLU A 725 -22.32 -21.12 19.87
N TYR A 726 -21.51 -20.63 18.92
CA TYR A 726 -21.92 -19.73 17.84
C TYR A 726 -22.45 -18.35 18.27
N GLU A 727 -22.25 -17.92 19.52
CA GLU A 727 -22.60 -16.57 19.97
C GLU A 727 -21.39 -15.86 20.58
N LEU A 728 -20.83 -16.40 21.66
CA LEU A 728 -19.71 -15.81 22.40
C LEU A 728 -18.89 -16.94 23.03
N GLU A 729 -17.66 -17.09 22.56
CA GLU A 729 -16.78 -18.18 22.93
C GLU A 729 -15.40 -17.67 23.34
N ARG A 730 -14.68 -18.50 24.09
CA ARG A 730 -13.25 -18.30 24.32
C ARG A 730 -12.52 -18.79 23.08
N ALA A 731 -11.60 -17.99 22.53
CA ALA A 731 -10.75 -18.46 21.44
C ALA A 731 -10.05 -19.77 21.84
N ALA A 732 -10.11 -20.77 20.98
CA ALA A 732 -9.58 -22.09 21.28
C ALA A 732 -8.08 -21.96 21.59
N SER A 733 -7.64 -22.51 22.73
CA SER A 733 -6.31 -22.25 23.25
C SER A 733 -5.72 -23.45 23.97
N ARG A 734 -4.38 -23.51 24.02
CA ARG A 734 -3.61 -24.49 24.79
C ARG A 734 -2.34 -23.85 25.35
N ARG A 735 -2.02 -24.17 26.61
CA ARG A 735 -0.74 -23.80 27.21
C ARG A 735 0.31 -24.84 26.85
N TYR A 736 1.56 -24.43 26.65
CA TYR A 736 2.66 -25.36 26.43
C TYR A 736 2.79 -26.34 27.60
N ALA A 737 2.57 -25.90 28.83
CA ALA A 737 2.60 -26.74 30.04
C ALA A 737 1.62 -27.94 30.01
N ASP A 738 0.57 -27.87 29.21
CA ASP A 738 -0.52 -28.86 29.16
C ASP A 738 -0.34 -29.92 28.07
N GLY A 739 0.83 -30.00 27.42
CA GLY A 739 1.09 -30.99 26.38
C GLY A 739 2.39 -30.82 25.60
N GLY A 740 3.23 -29.87 26.00
CA GLY A 740 4.40 -29.43 25.27
C GLY A 740 4.06 -28.95 23.86
N GLU A 741 5.07 -28.99 22.99
CA GLU A 741 4.92 -28.67 21.57
C GLU A 741 3.91 -29.59 20.85
N THR A 742 3.78 -30.84 21.30
CA THR A 742 2.77 -31.77 20.75
C THR A 742 1.36 -31.26 20.98
N GLY A 743 1.04 -30.79 22.19
CA GLY A 743 -0.25 -30.21 22.50
C GLY A 743 -0.54 -28.98 21.62
N LEU A 744 0.44 -28.12 21.39
CA LEU A 744 0.27 -26.95 20.53
C LEU A 744 0.08 -27.35 19.05
N ARG A 745 0.80 -28.38 18.57
CA ARG A 745 0.67 -28.89 17.20
C ARG A 745 -0.71 -29.50 16.93
N GLU A 746 -1.30 -30.20 17.89
CA GLU A 746 -2.66 -30.69 17.78
C GLU A 746 -3.67 -29.54 17.65
N LEU A 747 -3.56 -28.47 18.44
CA LEU A 747 -4.41 -27.28 18.30
C LEU A 747 -4.22 -26.60 16.94
N TYR A 748 -2.97 -26.56 16.46
CA TYR A 748 -2.61 -26.03 15.15
C TYR A 748 -3.35 -26.78 14.03
N GLU A 749 -3.30 -28.11 14.04
CA GLU A 749 -4.00 -28.98 13.08
C GLU A 749 -5.53 -28.85 13.19
N GLU A 750 -6.07 -28.82 14.40
CA GLU A 750 -7.50 -28.58 14.67
C GLU A 750 -7.98 -27.26 14.06
N THR A 751 -7.17 -26.20 14.21
CA THR A 751 -7.48 -24.85 13.72
C THR A 751 -7.49 -24.79 12.18
N LEU A 752 -6.51 -25.43 11.54
CA LEU A 752 -6.47 -25.51 10.08
C LEU A 752 -7.62 -26.35 9.51
N ALA A 753 -8.00 -27.44 10.19
CA ALA A 753 -9.05 -28.34 9.74
C ALA A 753 -10.42 -27.66 9.64
N VAL A 754 -10.67 -26.63 10.45
CA VAL A 754 -11.89 -25.81 10.43
C VAL A 754 -11.78 -24.55 9.56
N GLY A 755 -10.68 -24.41 8.80
CA GLY A 755 -10.50 -23.34 7.81
C GLY A 755 -9.95 -22.02 8.37
N HIS A 756 -9.38 -22.03 9.57
CA HIS A 756 -8.74 -20.85 10.17
C HIS A 756 -7.24 -20.78 9.84
N GLU A 757 -6.60 -19.62 10.05
CA GLU A 757 -5.31 -19.25 9.42
C GLU A 757 -4.06 -19.87 10.07
N GLY A 758 -4.18 -20.37 11.30
CA GLY A 758 -3.06 -20.94 12.06
C GLY A 758 -3.18 -20.61 13.54
N LEU A 759 -2.06 -20.35 14.22
CA LEU A 759 -2.06 -20.00 15.65
C LEU A 759 -1.49 -18.60 15.91
N MET A 760 -1.94 -18.00 17.00
CA MET A 760 -1.30 -16.91 17.71
C MET A 760 -0.58 -17.51 18.92
N LEU A 761 0.74 -17.35 19.01
CA LEU A 761 1.49 -17.68 20.22
C LEU A 761 1.72 -16.41 21.02
N LYS A 762 1.50 -16.50 22.34
CA LYS A 762 1.53 -15.37 23.26
C LYS A 762 2.33 -15.74 24.51
N ASN A 763 3.08 -14.77 25.04
CA ASN A 763 3.76 -14.91 26.32
C ASN A 763 2.78 -14.66 27.48
N LEU A 764 2.59 -15.65 28.35
CA LEU A 764 1.71 -15.62 29.52
C LEU A 764 2.11 -14.57 30.56
N ASP A 765 3.38 -14.18 30.61
CA ASP A 765 3.92 -13.19 31.53
C ASP A 765 3.96 -11.77 30.95
N ALA A 766 3.58 -11.59 29.68
CA ALA A 766 3.58 -10.29 29.05
C ALA A 766 2.36 -9.45 29.46
N ALA A 767 2.63 -8.19 29.80
CA ALA A 767 1.63 -7.13 29.84
C ALA A 767 1.07 -6.86 28.44
N TYR A 768 -0.15 -6.34 28.37
CA TYR A 768 -0.75 -5.89 27.13
C TYR A 768 -0.11 -4.56 26.71
N GLN A 769 0.26 -4.44 25.43
CA GLN A 769 0.91 -3.23 24.91
C GLN A 769 0.11 -2.63 23.76
N PRO A 770 -0.80 -1.70 24.05
CA PRO A 770 -1.66 -1.09 23.05
C PRO A 770 -0.88 -0.45 21.90
N GLY A 771 -1.28 -0.72 20.66
CA GLY A 771 -0.71 -0.12 19.45
C GLY A 771 0.73 -0.53 19.12
N ARG A 772 1.38 -1.36 19.95
CA ARG A 772 2.78 -1.77 19.76
C ARG A 772 2.88 -3.13 19.09
N ARG A 773 3.88 -3.26 18.22
CA ARG A 773 4.34 -4.53 17.66
C ARG A 773 5.58 -4.98 18.40
N VAL A 774 5.41 -5.94 19.30
CA VAL A 774 6.49 -6.46 20.16
C VAL A 774 6.61 -7.97 20.04
N GLY A 775 7.82 -8.50 20.23
CA GLY A 775 8.13 -9.95 20.22
C GLY A 775 7.57 -10.72 21.43
N ARG A 776 6.41 -10.33 21.95
CA ARG A 776 5.67 -11.04 23.02
C ARG A 776 4.43 -11.75 22.48
N MET A 777 4.16 -11.58 21.18
CA MET A 777 3.10 -12.25 20.45
C MET A 777 3.55 -12.49 19.01
N THR A 778 3.40 -13.71 18.52
CA THR A 778 3.74 -14.09 17.15
C THR A 778 2.64 -14.92 16.51
N LYS A 779 2.59 -14.96 15.18
CA LYS A 779 1.63 -15.77 14.43
C LYS A 779 2.34 -16.90 13.70
N VAL A 780 1.89 -18.13 13.96
CA VAL A 780 2.38 -19.37 13.38
C VAL A 780 1.45 -19.80 12.27
N LYS A 781 2.02 -20.01 11.09
CA LYS A 781 1.35 -20.43 9.86
C LYS A 781 2.01 -21.71 9.33
N PRO A 782 1.45 -22.38 8.30
CA PRO A 782 1.97 -23.68 7.87
C PRO A 782 3.42 -23.55 7.41
N VAL A 783 4.30 -24.39 7.98
CA VAL A 783 5.71 -24.48 7.61
C VAL A 783 5.91 -25.74 6.79
N MET A 784 6.48 -25.57 5.60
CA MET A 784 6.75 -26.68 4.70
C MET A 784 8.05 -27.40 5.09
N GLU A 785 8.10 -28.73 4.88
CA GLU A 785 9.35 -29.50 5.06
C GLU A 785 10.47 -28.91 4.18
N PRO A 786 11.68 -28.60 4.69
CA PRO A 786 12.77 -28.13 3.83
C PRO A 786 13.23 -29.23 2.87
N LEU A 787 13.77 -28.82 1.73
CA LEU A 787 14.30 -29.70 0.69
C LEU A 787 15.82 -29.61 0.62
N ASP A 788 16.48 -30.75 0.45
CA ASP A 788 17.91 -30.86 0.19
C ASP A 788 18.16 -30.82 -1.33
N LEU A 789 18.71 -29.72 -1.83
CA LEU A 789 18.79 -29.44 -3.27
C LEU A 789 20.21 -29.11 -3.74
N VAL A 790 20.54 -29.53 -4.96
CA VAL A 790 21.85 -29.36 -5.58
C VAL A 790 21.98 -27.98 -6.22
N VAL A 791 23.10 -27.30 -6.04
CA VAL A 791 23.39 -26.04 -6.75
C VAL A 791 23.97 -26.33 -8.13
N THR A 792 23.25 -25.95 -9.19
CA THR A 792 23.65 -26.23 -10.59
C THR A 792 24.29 -25.04 -11.29
N ARG A 793 23.88 -23.83 -10.93
CA ARG A 793 24.43 -22.57 -11.44
C ARG A 793 24.18 -21.43 -10.46
N ALA A 794 24.91 -20.33 -10.60
CA ALA A 794 24.81 -19.18 -9.71
C ALA A 794 25.00 -17.85 -10.47
N ARG A 795 24.52 -16.74 -9.90
CA ARG A 795 24.70 -15.40 -10.44
C ARG A 795 25.19 -14.44 -9.36
N TYR A 796 26.15 -13.57 -9.72
CA TYR A 796 26.65 -12.54 -8.82
C TYR A 796 25.57 -11.52 -8.47
N SER A 797 25.64 -11.03 -7.23
CA SER A 797 24.73 -10.00 -6.70
C SER A 797 24.98 -8.64 -7.36
N GLU A 798 24.15 -7.66 -7.02
CA GLU A 798 24.29 -6.26 -7.45
C GLU A 798 24.55 -5.35 -6.23
N GLY A 799 25.10 -4.15 -6.45
CA GLY A 799 25.40 -3.20 -5.37
C GLY A 799 26.51 -3.65 -4.41
N ARG A 800 26.33 -3.43 -3.10
CA ARG A 800 27.34 -3.65 -2.03
C ARG A 800 27.91 -5.07 -2.01
N ARG A 801 27.14 -6.09 -2.41
CA ARG A 801 27.54 -7.51 -2.43
C ARG A 801 27.95 -8.00 -3.83
N SER A 802 28.25 -7.10 -4.76
CA SER A 802 28.49 -7.42 -6.18
C SER A 802 29.59 -8.44 -6.47
N SER A 803 30.52 -8.66 -5.54
CA SER A 803 31.56 -9.70 -5.63
C SER A 803 31.10 -11.10 -5.21
N MET A 804 29.88 -11.26 -4.70
CA MET A 804 29.38 -12.51 -4.11
C MET A 804 28.32 -13.18 -5.00
N LEU A 805 28.31 -14.52 -5.05
CA LEU A 805 27.33 -15.34 -5.78
C LEU A 805 25.99 -15.42 -5.02
N GLY A 806 25.21 -14.34 -5.05
CA GLY A 806 23.98 -14.18 -4.24
C GLY A 806 22.70 -14.77 -4.81
N ARG A 807 22.73 -15.35 -6.02
CA ARG A 807 21.57 -16.04 -6.59
C ARG A 807 21.95 -17.43 -7.06
N LEU A 808 21.56 -18.46 -6.31
CA LEU A 808 21.89 -19.87 -6.56
C LEU A 808 20.68 -20.58 -7.18
N TYR A 809 20.89 -21.39 -8.20
CA TYR A 809 19.83 -22.20 -8.81
C TYR A 809 19.88 -23.60 -8.23
N LEU A 810 18.73 -24.10 -7.79
CA LEU A 810 18.58 -25.30 -6.99
C LEU A 810 17.89 -26.38 -7.83
N ALA A 811 18.43 -27.60 -7.78
CA ALA A 811 17.89 -28.74 -8.51
C ALA A 811 17.64 -29.94 -7.60
N CYS A 812 16.53 -30.62 -7.88
CA CYS A 812 16.21 -31.94 -7.36
C CYS A 812 16.69 -33.02 -8.36
N ARG A 813 16.72 -34.27 -7.93
CA ARG A 813 17.03 -35.40 -8.83
C ARG A 813 15.80 -35.79 -9.65
N GLY A 814 16.00 -36.04 -10.93
CA GLY A 814 14.98 -36.57 -11.83
C GLY A 814 14.71 -38.07 -11.64
N PRO A 815 13.77 -38.63 -12.42
CA PRO A 815 13.23 -39.97 -12.22
C PRO A 815 14.19 -41.12 -12.56
N ASP A 816 15.21 -40.86 -13.39
CA ASP A 816 16.14 -41.88 -13.91
C ASP A 816 17.35 -42.07 -12.98
N GLY A 817 17.58 -41.15 -12.05
CA GLY A 817 18.35 -41.36 -10.80
C GLY A 817 19.87 -41.56 -10.94
N GLU A 818 20.43 -41.55 -12.15
CA GLU A 818 21.88 -41.74 -12.37
C GLU A 818 22.49 -40.71 -13.33
N GLY A 819 23.30 -39.79 -12.77
CA GLY A 819 24.19 -38.89 -13.52
C GLY A 819 23.88 -37.38 -13.35
N GLU A 820 24.88 -36.53 -13.64
CA GLU A 820 24.75 -35.05 -13.63
C GLU A 820 23.70 -34.54 -14.64
N ASP A 821 23.36 -35.36 -15.65
CA ASP A 821 22.42 -35.04 -16.72
C ASP A 821 20.93 -35.19 -16.34
N ASP A 822 20.61 -35.69 -15.14
CA ASP A 822 19.23 -35.84 -14.65
C ASP A 822 18.92 -34.98 -13.41
N LEU A 823 19.58 -33.83 -13.26
CA LEU A 823 19.19 -32.82 -12.28
C LEU A 823 18.13 -31.89 -12.88
N ARG A 824 17.04 -31.68 -12.14
CA ARG A 824 15.90 -30.85 -12.55
C ARG A 824 15.81 -29.64 -11.64
N GLU A 825 15.99 -28.45 -12.19
CA GLU A 825 15.84 -27.21 -11.43
C GLU A 825 14.44 -27.15 -10.82
N VAL A 826 14.35 -26.69 -9.58
CA VAL A 826 13.09 -26.58 -8.83
C VAL A 826 12.99 -25.23 -8.12
N GLY A 827 13.98 -24.36 -8.25
CA GLY A 827 13.91 -23.03 -7.65
C GLY A 827 15.21 -22.26 -7.73
N ARG A 828 15.20 -21.05 -7.18
CA ARG A 828 16.40 -20.22 -7.03
C ARG A 828 16.44 -19.56 -5.66
N LEU A 829 17.59 -19.64 -5.00
CA LEU A 829 17.86 -19.14 -3.66
C LEU A 829 18.52 -17.75 -3.73
N SER A 830 18.03 -16.78 -2.96
CA SER A 830 18.64 -15.45 -2.86
C SER A 830 18.59 -14.85 -1.45
N THR A 831 18.10 -15.63 -0.48
CA THR A 831 17.76 -15.22 0.89
C THR A 831 18.10 -16.34 1.87
N GLY A 832 18.32 -16.00 3.14
CA GLY A 832 18.58 -16.98 4.22
C GLY A 832 20.03 -17.05 4.72
N TYR A 833 20.99 -16.44 4.02
CA TYR A 833 22.40 -16.35 4.45
C TYR A 833 22.77 -14.93 4.93
N THR A 834 23.62 -14.87 5.96
CA THR A 834 24.36 -13.68 6.37
C THR A 834 25.42 -13.28 5.34
N ASP A 835 25.97 -12.05 5.44
CA ASP A 835 27.09 -11.61 4.57
C ASP A 835 28.30 -12.55 4.65
N ALA A 836 28.56 -13.11 5.85
CA ALA A 836 29.66 -14.03 6.07
C ALA A 836 29.41 -15.40 5.43
N GLU A 837 28.22 -15.98 5.65
CA GLU A 837 27.86 -17.27 5.05
C GLU A 837 27.80 -17.20 3.52
N LEU A 838 27.31 -16.08 2.97
CA LEU A 838 27.29 -15.88 1.54
C LEU A 838 28.72 -15.73 0.96
N ALA A 839 29.64 -15.11 1.69
CA ALA A 839 31.04 -15.03 1.29
C ALA A 839 31.69 -16.43 1.27
N ASP A 840 31.52 -17.20 2.35
CA ASP A 840 32.05 -18.57 2.46
C ASP A 840 31.48 -19.49 1.37
N LEU A 841 30.18 -19.38 1.10
CA LEU A 841 29.51 -20.12 0.04
C LEU A 841 29.97 -19.67 -1.35
N THR A 842 30.24 -18.37 -1.55
CA THR A 842 30.80 -17.86 -2.80
C THR A 842 32.17 -18.47 -3.08
N ASP A 843 33.05 -18.49 -2.09
CA ASP A 843 34.41 -19.04 -2.24
C ASP A 843 34.35 -20.53 -2.63
N ARG A 844 33.46 -21.30 -2.00
CA ARG A 844 33.24 -22.72 -2.34
C ARG A 844 32.73 -22.91 -3.77
N LEU A 845 31.75 -22.10 -4.20
CA LEU A 845 31.15 -22.24 -5.52
C LEU A 845 32.07 -21.73 -6.64
N GLU A 846 32.93 -20.74 -6.38
CA GLU A 846 33.92 -20.26 -7.34
C GLU A 846 34.90 -21.35 -7.80
N GLU A 847 35.28 -22.27 -6.91
CA GLU A 847 36.14 -23.42 -7.25
C GLU A 847 35.46 -24.41 -8.20
N LEU A 848 34.12 -24.40 -8.24
CA LEU A 848 33.29 -25.33 -9.00
C LEU A 848 32.81 -24.74 -10.34
N VAL A 849 33.24 -23.52 -10.71
CA VAL A 849 32.80 -22.87 -11.95
C VAL A 849 33.31 -23.61 -13.18
N THR A 850 32.39 -24.14 -13.98
CA THR A 850 32.68 -24.84 -15.24
C THR A 850 32.52 -23.94 -16.46
N GLU A 851 31.62 -22.95 -16.40
CA GLU A 851 31.37 -21.97 -17.46
C GLU A 851 30.98 -20.61 -16.85
N ARG A 852 31.39 -19.50 -17.48
CA ARG A 852 31.06 -18.13 -17.04
C ARG A 852 30.50 -17.31 -18.20
N ASP A 853 29.27 -16.81 -18.05
CA ASP A 853 28.61 -15.91 -18.98
C ASP A 853 28.16 -14.63 -18.25
N GLY A 854 28.94 -13.56 -18.44
CA GLY A 854 28.69 -12.27 -17.79
C GLY A 854 28.73 -12.39 -16.26
N ARG A 855 27.57 -12.19 -15.62
CA ARG A 855 27.41 -12.31 -14.17
C ARG A 855 26.84 -13.66 -13.72
N GLU A 856 26.63 -14.60 -14.63
CA GLU A 856 26.14 -15.95 -14.33
C GLU A 856 27.27 -16.96 -14.55
N VAL A 857 27.31 -17.98 -13.70
CA VAL A 857 28.27 -19.09 -13.74
C VAL A 857 27.52 -20.42 -13.68
N ARG A 858 27.92 -21.38 -14.51
CA ARG A 858 27.53 -22.78 -14.34
C ARG A 858 28.53 -23.47 -13.43
N LEU A 859 28.03 -24.38 -12.61
CA LEU A 859 28.80 -25.01 -11.54
C LEU A 859 28.83 -26.53 -11.78
N ALA A 860 29.92 -27.18 -11.37
CA ALA A 860 29.89 -28.62 -11.16
C ALA A 860 28.90 -28.92 -10.01
N PRO A 861 27.96 -29.87 -10.20
CA PRO A 861 26.87 -30.10 -9.25
C PRO A 861 27.36 -30.87 -8.02
N GLU A 862 28.19 -30.23 -7.18
CA GLU A 862 28.84 -30.85 -6.01
C GLU A 862 28.27 -30.37 -4.66
N VAL A 863 27.62 -29.21 -4.63
CA VAL A 863 27.11 -28.58 -3.38
C VAL A 863 25.62 -28.84 -3.21
N VAL A 864 25.24 -29.43 -2.07
CA VAL A 864 23.85 -29.62 -1.64
C VAL A 864 23.52 -28.63 -0.53
N LEU A 865 22.37 -27.96 -0.64
CA LEU A 865 21.85 -27.01 0.33
C LEU A 865 20.55 -27.54 0.92
N GLU A 866 20.38 -27.41 2.23
CA GLU A 866 19.07 -27.54 2.86
C GLU A 866 18.33 -26.20 2.71
N VAL A 867 17.12 -26.27 2.20
CA VAL A 867 16.36 -25.10 1.74
C VAL A 867 14.94 -25.16 2.29
N ALA A 868 14.61 -24.25 3.20
CA ALA A 868 13.23 -24.02 3.62
C ALA A 868 12.46 -23.25 2.53
N TYR A 869 11.14 -23.39 2.49
CA TYR A 869 10.27 -22.70 1.54
C TYR A 869 8.87 -22.54 2.10
N GLU A 870 8.06 -21.66 1.52
CA GLU A 870 6.67 -21.42 1.96
C GLU A 870 5.66 -22.33 1.27
N GLU A 871 5.92 -22.77 0.04
CA GLU A 871 4.98 -23.55 -0.78
C GLU A 871 5.74 -24.16 -1.98
N ILE A 872 5.27 -25.28 -2.52
CA ILE A 872 5.69 -25.79 -3.84
C ILE A 872 4.62 -25.41 -4.86
N GLN A 873 5.00 -24.97 -6.06
CA GLN A 873 4.04 -24.62 -7.11
C GLN A 873 4.31 -25.40 -8.39
N ALA A 874 3.26 -25.90 -9.06
CA ALA A 874 3.41 -26.40 -10.42
C ALA A 874 3.86 -25.26 -11.34
N SER A 875 4.98 -25.42 -12.03
CA SER A 875 5.61 -24.38 -12.84
C SER A 875 6.20 -24.92 -14.14
N PRO A 876 5.90 -24.30 -15.29
CA PRO A 876 6.55 -24.63 -16.56
C PRO A 876 7.93 -23.97 -16.73
N GLU A 877 8.34 -23.10 -15.79
CA GLU A 877 9.62 -22.36 -15.87
C GLU A 877 10.83 -23.28 -15.61
N TYR A 878 10.64 -24.28 -14.76
CA TYR A 878 11.68 -25.23 -14.40
C TYR A 878 11.38 -26.61 -14.97
N ASP A 879 12.43 -27.36 -15.29
CA ASP A 879 12.35 -28.67 -15.92
C ASP A 879 11.95 -29.80 -14.97
N SER A 880 11.84 -29.53 -13.66
CA SER A 880 11.16 -30.40 -12.69
C SER A 880 9.63 -30.36 -12.81
N GLY A 881 9.07 -29.33 -13.45
CA GLY A 881 7.63 -29.06 -13.43
C GLY A 881 7.15 -28.38 -12.14
N TYR A 882 8.05 -28.09 -11.19
CA TYR A 882 7.73 -27.52 -9.89
C TYR A 882 8.66 -26.33 -9.56
N ALA A 883 8.21 -25.43 -8.68
CA ALA A 883 8.94 -24.25 -8.22
C ALA A 883 8.79 -24.08 -6.70
N LEU A 884 9.91 -23.93 -5.98
CA LEU A 884 9.90 -23.54 -4.58
C LEU A 884 9.60 -22.05 -4.44
N ARG A 885 8.63 -21.72 -3.58
CA ARG A 885 8.27 -20.36 -3.23
C ARG A 885 9.05 -19.90 -1.99
N PHE A 886 9.74 -18.78 -2.11
CA PHE A 886 10.66 -18.27 -1.08
C PHE A 886 11.63 -19.30 -0.52
N PRO A 887 12.43 -19.94 -1.38
CA PRO A 887 13.50 -20.79 -0.88
C PRO A 887 14.44 -19.91 -0.02
N ARG A 888 14.66 -20.33 1.22
CA ARG A 888 15.57 -19.73 2.19
C ARG A 888 16.67 -20.73 2.49
N PHE A 889 17.90 -20.25 2.48
CA PHE A 889 19.04 -21.04 2.90
C PHE A 889 18.92 -21.37 4.37
N GLU A 890 19.02 -22.64 4.71
CA GLU A 890 19.18 -23.09 6.08
C GLU A 890 20.65 -23.41 6.35
N ARG A 891 21.24 -24.32 5.56
CA ARG A 891 22.65 -24.71 5.69
C ARG A 891 23.19 -25.43 4.46
N VAL A 892 24.52 -25.52 4.39
CA VAL A 892 25.21 -26.42 3.46
C VAL A 892 25.20 -27.84 4.03
N ARG A 893 24.82 -28.84 3.21
CA ARG A 893 24.78 -30.25 3.58
C ARG A 893 26.08 -30.96 3.23
N GLU A 894 27.14 -30.71 4.01
CA GLU A 894 28.43 -31.38 3.84
C GLU A 894 28.37 -32.90 4.00
N ASP A 895 27.32 -33.38 4.68
CA ASP A 895 27.03 -34.80 4.91
C ASP A 895 26.33 -35.48 3.73
N LEU A 896 25.83 -34.72 2.74
CA LEU A 896 25.10 -35.26 1.60
C LEU A 896 25.87 -35.09 0.29
N ALA A 897 26.02 -36.20 -0.43
CA ALA A 897 26.38 -36.16 -1.83
C ALA A 897 25.19 -35.69 -2.68
N PRO A 898 25.43 -35.02 -3.83
CA PRO A 898 24.38 -34.65 -4.80
C PRO A 898 23.49 -35.83 -5.23
N SER A 899 24.05 -37.04 -5.27
CA SER A 899 23.32 -38.28 -5.54
C SER A 899 22.33 -38.68 -4.43
N ASN A 900 22.31 -37.98 -3.29
CA ASN A 900 21.39 -38.18 -2.18
C ASN A 900 20.47 -36.97 -1.95
N ALA A 901 20.49 -35.95 -2.83
CA ALA A 901 19.55 -34.84 -2.79
C ALA A 901 18.09 -35.33 -3.00
N ASP A 902 17.12 -34.49 -2.65
CA ASP A 902 15.71 -34.83 -2.80
C ASP A 902 15.32 -35.00 -4.28
N THR A 903 14.35 -35.89 -4.52
CA THR A 903 13.91 -36.25 -5.89
C THR A 903 12.68 -35.46 -6.30
N VAL A 904 12.42 -35.38 -7.60
CA VAL A 904 11.24 -34.75 -8.16
C VAL A 904 9.95 -35.42 -7.67
N GLU A 905 9.95 -36.74 -7.40
CA GLU A 905 8.81 -37.44 -6.80
C GLU A 905 8.54 -36.99 -5.36
N ARG A 906 9.58 -36.63 -4.59
CA ARG A 906 9.40 -36.06 -3.25
C ARG A 906 8.81 -34.65 -3.34
N VAL A 907 9.31 -33.83 -4.26
CA VAL A 907 8.79 -32.49 -4.53
C VAL A 907 7.31 -32.57 -4.94
N GLU A 908 6.96 -33.51 -5.81
CA GLU A 908 5.57 -33.78 -6.22
C GLU A 908 4.70 -34.23 -5.05
N ARG A 909 5.19 -35.15 -4.21
CA ARG A 909 4.45 -35.57 -3.01
C ARG A 909 4.18 -34.40 -2.06
N LEU A 910 5.20 -33.60 -1.74
CA LEU A 910 5.06 -32.44 -0.86
C LEU A 910 4.15 -31.36 -1.48
N TYR A 911 4.08 -31.28 -2.81
CA TYR A 911 3.13 -30.44 -3.53
C TYR A 911 1.68 -30.96 -3.44
N GLU A 912 1.48 -32.27 -3.39
CA GLU A 912 0.15 -32.87 -3.20
C GLU A 912 -0.35 -32.81 -1.75
N GLU A 913 0.57 -32.76 -0.78
CA GLU A 913 0.31 -32.76 0.67
C GLU A 913 0.06 -31.35 1.27
N GLN A 914 0.35 -30.29 0.52
CA GLN A 914 0.31 -28.89 0.98
C GLN A 914 -1.07 -28.23 1.03
#